data_AF-A0A915D0C8-F1
#
_entry.id   AF-A0A915D0C8-F1
#
_cell.length_a   1.000
_cell.length_b   1.000
_cell.length_c   1.000
_cell.angle_alpha   90.00
_cell.angle_beta   90.00
_cell.angle_gamma   90.00
#
_symmetry.space_group_name_H-M   'P 1'
#
loop_
_entity.id
_entity.type
_entity.pdbx_description
1 polymer ?
#
loop_
_entity_poly.entity_id
_entity_poly.type
_entity_poly.pdbx_seq_one_letter_code
_entity_poly.pdbx_strand_id
1 'polypeptide(L)'
;MNNQNVNMPKSQRWTFNRLLWTGFSIRLLLVFYAKIHDHLFDVNFTDIDYKVFSDAADLVSQGKSPYDRPTYRYTPLLAWMLLPNVYFPDFGKILFCLVDVATAWLLYKSAVVSHEVRSSIENKQNCFSKAVLNVCVFWLFNPFICIISARGNADSMVCAAVLLSLYLLNNNYRTASAIVHGALAVHLKVYPIIYLPSIFLSLVAIDRLPLTFTGFKTSDLEVLDQQTRLYICHVECSLFHQHHNSWLPSERHKAQFLPYFYPLYLARDNVFMTKLLSMGAFFPQLVCILVFAFKFHKDLPFCWFLSTYSFVSFNKVCTSQYFIWYLCFLPLIYDKLKISIPSAIKLVFLWLFGQAIWLLPVYLFEFQGWNTLLLVWLASLLFLCINCYIMKLLVMVFYLIGLGLGDVEDITVRGLNAVRKCSKVYLEAYTSILCYGLEKQKLEEFYERSIICADREFVEQAADTMLEEAKQSDIAMLVVGDPFGATTHADLVLRAKKLGVETKIVHNASIMNAVGCCGLQLYTFGQTVSIDEWHAHFVFARYKDKEQSVENILRGRKVYEPARYMTCADAAKQLLLIYERKKDDANLAYDPETKVVGLARVGWNDQKILYCSLEKMAGVNLGAPLHTLIIPGHVHPMELEMLDTFEPTD
;
A
#
# COMPACT_ATOMS: atom_id res chain seq x y z
N MET A 1 0.66 31.26 -5.95
CA MET A 1 1.05 31.19 -4.52
C MET A 1 2.51 30.76 -4.43
N ASN A 2 3.26 31.45 -3.58
CA ASN A 2 4.73 31.61 -3.57
C ASN A 2 5.60 30.39 -3.92
N ASN A 3 6.54 30.61 -4.85
CA ASN A 3 7.79 29.86 -5.00
C ASN A 3 8.62 30.00 -3.71
N GLN A 4 8.38 29.13 -2.72
CA GLN A 4 9.35 28.95 -1.63
C GLN A 4 10.53 28.15 -2.19
N ASN A 5 11.60 28.87 -2.53
CA ASN A 5 12.91 28.26 -2.71
C ASN A 5 13.28 27.54 -1.40
N VAL A 6 13.31 26.21 -1.46
CA VAL A 6 13.68 25.31 -0.36
C VAL A 6 15.13 25.60 0.03
N ASN A 7 15.33 26.44 1.04
CA ASN A 7 16.64 26.79 1.55
C ASN A 7 17.05 25.81 2.66
N MET A 8 17.89 24.83 2.30
CA MET A 8 18.59 23.96 3.25
C MET A 8 19.38 24.79 4.28
N PRO A 9 19.43 24.37 5.56
CA PRO A 9 20.41 24.93 6.48
C PRO A 9 21.83 24.63 5.95
N LYS A 10 22.68 25.66 5.90
CA LYS A 10 24.00 25.62 5.22
C LYS A 10 24.88 24.43 5.65
N SER A 11 24.83 24.03 6.91
CA SER A 11 25.62 22.89 7.45
C SER A 11 25.20 21.54 6.85
N GLN A 12 23.90 21.30 6.67
CA GLN A 12 23.37 20.04 6.14
C GLN A 12 23.59 19.89 4.63
N ARG A 13 23.53 21.01 3.89
CA ARG A 13 23.84 21.05 2.45
C ARG A 13 25.28 20.63 2.18
N TRP A 14 26.20 21.05 3.05
CA TRP A 14 27.61 20.65 2.99
C TRP A 14 27.79 19.15 3.21
N THR A 15 27.04 18.54 4.13
CA THR A 15 27.11 17.09 4.40
C THR A 15 26.60 16.26 3.23
N PHE A 16 25.46 16.61 2.61
CA PHE A 16 24.92 15.84 1.49
C PHE A 16 25.78 15.97 0.22
N ASN A 17 26.31 17.16 -0.06
CA ASN A 17 27.23 17.35 -1.20
C ASN A 17 28.50 16.50 -1.05
N ARG A 18 29.04 16.34 0.17
CA ARG A 18 30.16 15.43 0.43
C ARG A 18 29.78 13.98 0.12
N LEU A 19 28.59 13.54 0.51
CA LEU A 19 28.10 12.18 0.19
C LEU A 19 27.99 11.96 -1.33
N LEU A 20 27.48 12.94 -2.08
CA LEU A 20 27.41 12.87 -3.55
C LEU A 20 28.80 12.73 -4.18
N TRP A 21 29.77 13.54 -3.73
CA TRP A 21 31.16 13.43 -4.19
C TRP A 21 31.79 12.09 -3.82
N THR A 22 31.56 11.58 -2.61
CA THR A 22 32.02 10.24 -2.22
C THR A 22 31.41 9.16 -3.12
N GLY A 23 30.10 9.22 -3.39
CA GLY A 23 29.42 8.28 -4.28
C GLY A 23 29.93 8.34 -5.73
N PHE A 24 30.29 9.53 -6.21
CA PHE A 24 30.93 9.72 -7.52
C PHE A 24 32.35 9.14 -7.54
N SER A 25 33.16 9.41 -6.52
CA SER A 25 34.53 8.88 -6.41
C SER A 25 34.55 7.35 -6.38
N ILE A 26 33.62 6.71 -5.65
CA ILE A 26 33.48 5.24 -5.64
C ILE A 26 33.20 4.71 -7.05
N ARG A 27 32.29 5.35 -7.80
CA ARG A 27 31.98 4.97 -9.18
C ARG A 27 33.18 5.17 -10.11
N LEU A 28 33.92 6.27 -9.99
CA LEU A 28 35.15 6.49 -10.75
C LEU A 28 36.19 5.41 -10.49
N LEU A 29 36.39 5.02 -9.22
CA LEU A 29 37.28 3.90 -8.87
C LEU A 29 36.84 2.60 -9.55
N LEU A 30 35.53 2.32 -9.61
CA LEU A 30 34.99 1.17 -10.34
C LEU A 30 35.21 1.26 -11.86
N VAL A 31 35.12 2.45 -12.45
CA VAL A 31 35.42 2.67 -13.88
C VAL A 31 36.89 2.36 -14.18
N PHE A 32 37.81 2.76 -13.31
CA PHE A 32 39.23 2.39 -13.45
C PHE A 32 39.47 0.89 -13.21
N TYR A 33 38.82 0.32 -12.19
CA TYR A 33 38.87 -1.11 -11.89
C TYR A 33 38.37 -1.96 -13.07
N ALA A 34 37.37 -1.50 -13.81
CA ALA A 34 36.84 -2.19 -14.98
C ALA A 34 37.93 -2.59 -15.98
N LYS A 35 38.93 -1.72 -16.20
CA LYS A 35 40.06 -2.01 -17.11
C LYS A 35 40.93 -3.16 -16.61
N ILE A 36 41.18 -3.18 -15.31
CA ILE A 36 41.96 -4.22 -14.65
C ILE A 36 41.18 -5.55 -14.71
N HIS A 37 39.89 -5.51 -14.39
CA HIS A 37 39.03 -6.69 -14.43
C HIS A 37 38.90 -7.27 -15.85
N ASP A 38 38.64 -6.44 -16.86
CA ASP A 38 38.51 -6.88 -18.25
C ASP A 38 39.81 -7.47 -18.82
N HIS A 39 40.96 -7.16 -18.20
CA HIS A 39 42.24 -7.75 -18.59
C HIS A 39 42.53 -9.08 -17.87
N LEU A 40 42.07 -9.24 -16.62
CA LEU A 40 42.39 -10.38 -15.76
C LEU A 40 41.39 -11.54 -15.87
N PHE A 41 40.12 -11.27 -16.19
CA PHE A 41 39.05 -12.25 -16.14
C PHE A 41 38.39 -12.45 -17.51
N ASP A 42 37.96 -13.68 -17.79
CA ASP A 42 37.27 -14.02 -19.04
C ASP A 42 35.88 -13.36 -19.16
N VAL A 43 35.21 -13.14 -18.03
CA VAL A 43 33.92 -12.45 -17.97
C VAL A 43 34.15 -10.96 -17.82
N ASN A 44 33.85 -10.19 -18.88
CA ASN A 44 34.04 -8.75 -18.87
C ASN A 44 33.16 -8.03 -17.82
N PHE A 45 33.77 -7.10 -17.11
CA PHE A 45 33.09 -6.07 -16.34
C PHE A 45 32.44 -5.06 -17.28
N THR A 46 33.13 -4.57 -18.32
CA THR A 46 32.50 -3.61 -19.25
C THR A 46 31.30 -4.24 -19.96
N ASP A 47 30.18 -3.51 -19.99
CA ASP A 47 28.97 -3.93 -20.68
C ASP A 47 29.23 -4.06 -22.20
N ILE A 48 28.66 -5.10 -22.81
CA ILE A 48 28.76 -5.32 -24.26
C ILE A 48 28.10 -4.16 -25.02
N ASP A 49 26.99 -3.64 -24.49
CA ASP A 49 26.28 -2.53 -25.11
C ASP A 49 27.12 -1.24 -25.10
N TYR A 50 28.06 -1.08 -24.17
CA TYR A 50 28.96 0.08 -24.15
C TYR A 50 29.86 0.14 -25.38
N LYS A 51 30.30 -1.02 -25.88
CA LYS A 51 31.07 -1.11 -27.14
C LYS A 51 30.19 -0.74 -28.32
N VAL A 52 28.95 -1.24 -28.36
CA VAL A 52 27.96 -0.91 -29.40
C VAL A 52 27.68 0.60 -29.45
N PHE A 53 27.57 1.26 -28.29
CA PHE A 53 27.41 2.71 -28.24
C PHE A 53 28.63 3.47 -28.77
N SER A 54 29.83 2.99 -28.42
CA SER A 54 31.09 3.65 -28.80
C SER A 54 31.36 3.49 -30.30
N ASP A 55 31.10 2.32 -30.87
CA ASP A 55 31.18 2.08 -32.32
C ASP A 55 30.19 2.99 -33.08
N ALA A 56 28.97 3.15 -32.56
CA ALA A 56 27.98 4.04 -33.16
C ALA A 56 28.38 5.52 -33.05
N ALA A 57 29.00 5.93 -31.95
CA ALA A 57 29.55 7.28 -31.81
C ALA A 57 30.69 7.54 -32.81
N ASP A 58 31.56 6.56 -33.05
CA ASP A 58 32.60 6.65 -34.09
C ASP A 58 32.00 6.83 -35.50
N LEU A 59 30.96 6.07 -35.85
CA LEU A 59 30.25 6.26 -37.12
C LEU A 59 29.63 7.66 -37.25
N VAL A 60 28.99 8.16 -36.20
CA VAL A 60 28.42 9.51 -36.19
C VAL A 60 29.52 10.57 -36.35
N SER A 61 30.71 10.36 -35.77
CA SER A 61 31.85 11.27 -35.93
C SER A 61 32.34 11.37 -37.39
N GLN A 62 32.10 10.31 -38.18
CA GLN A 62 32.40 10.24 -39.61
C GLN A 62 31.24 10.74 -40.50
N GLY A 63 30.17 11.29 -39.91
CA GLY A 63 28.97 11.74 -40.63
C GLY A 63 28.06 10.61 -41.12
N LYS A 64 28.26 9.38 -40.63
CA LYS A 64 27.44 8.20 -40.96
C LYS A 64 26.29 8.03 -39.98
N SER A 65 25.35 7.15 -40.33
CA SER A 65 24.23 6.83 -39.43
C SER A 65 24.71 5.93 -38.29
N PRO A 66 24.29 6.16 -37.02
CA PRO A 66 24.61 5.23 -35.93
C PRO A 66 23.98 3.84 -36.16
N TYR A 67 22.93 3.75 -36.97
CA TYR A 67 22.28 2.49 -37.34
C TYR A 67 23.08 1.67 -38.36
N ASP A 68 24.14 2.23 -38.95
CA ASP A 68 25.05 1.48 -39.82
C ASP A 68 25.86 0.45 -39.00
N ARG A 69 25.92 0.60 -37.67
CA ARG A 69 26.46 -0.44 -36.77
C ARG A 69 25.45 -1.58 -36.63
N PRO A 70 25.77 -2.81 -37.07
CA PRO A 70 24.90 -3.96 -36.83
C PRO A 70 24.68 -4.13 -35.32
N THR A 71 23.43 -4.39 -34.91
CA THR A 71 22.95 -4.50 -33.51
C THR A 71 22.69 -3.19 -32.75
N TYR A 72 22.95 -2.02 -33.32
CA TYR A 72 22.57 -0.75 -32.70
C TYR A 72 21.04 -0.55 -32.72
N ARG A 73 20.43 -0.55 -31.53
CA ARG A 73 18.97 -0.47 -31.32
C ARG A 73 18.53 0.68 -30.41
N TYR A 74 19.45 1.59 -30.14
CA TYR A 74 19.27 2.66 -29.17
C TYR A 74 18.91 3.97 -29.88
N THR A 75 18.54 4.97 -29.10
CA THR A 75 18.23 6.29 -29.66
C THR A 75 19.48 6.93 -30.28
N PRO A 76 19.41 7.55 -31.46
CA PRO A 76 20.55 8.24 -32.07
C PRO A 76 21.15 9.28 -31.14
N LEU A 77 20.31 9.92 -30.32
CA LEU A 77 20.72 10.92 -29.32
C LEU A 77 21.83 10.38 -28.41
N LEU A 78 21.79 9.09 -28.05
CA LEU A 78 22.81 8.47 -27.21
C LEU A 78 24.16 8.39 -27.94
N ALA A 79 24.18 8.06 -29.23
CA ALA A 79 25.42 8.06 -30.02
C ALA A 79 26.01 9.49 -30.13
N TRP A 80 25.16 10.49 -30.36
CA TRP A 80 25.58 11.90 -30.39
C TRP A 80 26.16 12.37 -29.05
N MET A 81 25.54 12.00 -27.92
CA MET A 81 26.04 12.34 -26.59
C MET A 81 27.39 11.69 -26.28
N LEU A 82 27.69 10.56 -26.92
CA LEU A 82 28.91 9.78 -26.72
C LEU A 82 29.98 10.05 -27.77
N LEU A 83 29.83 11.08 -28.62
CA LEU A 83 30.89 11.50 -29.55
C LEU A 83 32.29 11.65 -28.90
N PRO A 84 32.43 12.15 -27.66
CA PRO A 84 33.75 12.21 -27.02
C PRO A 84 34.39 10.85 -26.74
N ASN A 85 33.63 9.73 -26.78
CA ASN A 85 34.17 8.38 -26.64
C ASN A 85 35.24 8.06 -27.69
N VAL A 86 35.15 8.67 -28.88
CA VAL A 86 36.13 8.48 -29.97
C VAL A 86 37.55 8.87 -29.52
N TYR A 87 37.67 9.92 -28.70
CA TYR A 87 38.95 10.39 -28.17
C TYR A 87 39.22 9.86 -26.76
N PHE A 88 38.17 9.67 -25.96
CA PHE A 88 38.24 9.26 -24.56
C PHE A 88 37.33 8.05 -24.31
N PRO A 89 37.82 6.81 -24.46
CA PRO A 89 36.98 5.61 -24.45
C PRO A 89 36.08 5.43 -23.23
N ASP A 90 36.47 5.94 -22.05
CA ASP A 90 35.67 5.84 -20.81
C ASP A 90 34.76 7.04 -20.55
N PHE A 91 34.70 8.03 -21.46
CA PHE A 91 33.89 9.23 -21.27
C PHE A 91 32.42 8.89 -20.97
N GLY A 92 31.83 7.97 -21.74
CA GLY A 92 30.46 7.53 -21.53
C GLY A 92 30.22 6.89 -20.16
N LYS A 93 31.15 6.07 -19.67
CA LYS A 93 31.06 5.50 -18.31
C LYS A 93 31.04 6.62 -17.25
N ILE A 94 31.93 7.60 -17.39
CA ILE A 94 31.99 8.75 -16.47
C ILE A 94 30.69 9.57 -16.55
N LEU A 95 30.16 9.80 -17.75
CA LEU A 95 28.90 10.49 -17.98
C LEU A 95 27.73 9.77 -17.30
N PHE A 96 27.62 8.45 -17.46
CA PHE A 96 26.56 7.67 -16.83
C PHE A 96 26.67 7.68 -15.31
N CYS A 97 27.89 7.60 -14.75
CA CYS A 97 28.12 7.75 -13.32
C CYS A 97 27.74 9.15 -12.80
N LEU A 98 27.99 10.20 -13.58
CA LEU A 98 27.58 11.57 -13.25
C LEU A 98 26.05 11.71 -13.23
N VAL A 99 25.37 11.17 -14.24
CA VAL A 99 23.89 11.16 -14.31
C VAL A 99 23.29 10.35 -13.15
N ASP A 100 23.92 9.25 -12.76
CA ASP A 100 23.54 8.44 -11.60
C ASP A 100 23.54 9.25 -10.30
N VAL A 101 24.59 10.05 -10.08
CA VAL A 101 24.73 10.93 -8.90
C VAL A 101 23.76 12.10 -8.98
N ALA A 102 23.53 12.65 -10.17
CA ALA A 102 22.48 13.67 -10.38
C ALA A 102 21.07 13.10 -10.07
N THR A 103 20.84 11.82 -10.38
CA THR A 103 19.60 11.12 -10.03
C THR A 103 19.44 11.00 -8.52
N ALA A 104 20.52 10.71 -7.78
CA ALA A 104 20.50 10.72 -6.31
C ALA A 104 20.11 12.09 -5.74
N TRP A 105 20.65 13.17 -6.32
CA TRP A 105 20.28 14.53 -5.94
C TRP A 105 18.81 14.84 -6.22
N LEU A 106 18.29 14.42 -7.37
CA LEU A 106 16.89 14.58 -7.74
C LEU A 106 15.94 13.79 -6.82
N LEU A 107 16.30 12.57 -6.47
CA LEU A 107 15.55 11.73 -5.52
C LEU A 107 15.50 12.39 -4.15
N TYR A 108 16.63 12.89 -3.67
CA TYR A 108 16.70 13.65 -2.42
C TYR A 108 15.78 14.87 -2.46
N LYS A 109 15.84 15.68 -3.52
CA LYS A 109 14.98 16.86 -3.68
C LYS A 109 13.49 16.48 -3.68
N SER A 110 13.13 15.39 -4.35
CA SER A 110 11.76 14.89 -4.43
C SER A 110 11.25 14.35 -3.07
N ALA A 111 12.10 13.67 -2.31
CA ALA A 111 11.77 13.17 -0.98
C ALA A 111 11.55 14.32 0.00
N VAL A 112 12.43 15.32 0.04
CA VAL A 112 12.30 16.48 0.95
C VAL A 112 11.00 17.25 0.70
N VAL A 113 10.67 17.53 -0.57
CA VAL A 113 9.41 18.22 -0.92
C VAL A 113 8.18 17.44 -0.46
N SER A 114 8.20 16.11 -0.60
CA SER A 114 7.08 15.25 -0.18
C SER A 114 6.87 15.22 1.34
N HIS A 115 7.92 15.48 2.12
CA HIS A 115 7.89 15.46 3.57
C HIS A 115 7.60 16.81 4.24
N GLU A 116 8.00 17.93 3.62
CA GLU A 116 7.73 19.27 4.15
C GLU A 116 6.24 19.61 4.17
N VAL A 117 5.46 19.08 3.22
CA VAL A 117 3.99 19.22 3.20
C VAL A 117 3.32 18.52 4.40
N ARG A 118 4.03 17.61 5.09
CA ARG A 118 3.43 16.67 6.05
C ARG A 118 3.84 16.88 7.52
N SER A 119 4.69 17.86 7.84
CA SER A 119 5.29 17.99 9.18
C SER A 119 5.26 19.40 9.78
N SER A 120 4.96 19.47 11.08
CA SER A 120 5.21 20.64 11.95
C SER A 120 6.71 20.88 12.16
N ILE A 121 7.07 22.12 12.54
CA ILE A 121 8.44 22.67 12.52
C ILE A 121 9.45 21.81 13.33
N GLU A 122 9.04 21.19 14.44
CA GLU A 122 9.93 20.41 15.32
C GLU A 122 10.30 19.01 14.77
N ASN A 123 9.56 18.46 13.80
CA ASN A 123 9.83 17.13 13.23
C ASN A 123 10.73 17.15 11.97
N LYS A 124 11.18 18.33 11.54
CA LYS A 124 11.90 18.50 10.27
C LYS A 124 13.31 17.88 10.27
N GLN A 125 14.01 17.88 11.42
CA GLN A 125 15.38 17.34 11.51
C GLN A 125 15.43 15.81 11.37
N ASN A 126 14.57 15.07 12.08
CA ASN A 126 14.50 13.62 11.98
C ASN A 126 14.06 13.16 10.58
N CYS A 127 13.18 13.95 9.95
CA CYS A 127 12.71 13.66 8.61
C CYS A 127 13.80 13.84 7.53
N PHE A 128 14.61 14.89 7.64
CA PHE A 128 15.76 15.13 6.78
C PHE A 128 16.75 13.95 6.82
N SER A 129 17.12 13.50 8.02
CA SER A 129 18.10 12.43 8.19
C SER A 129 17.62 11.11 7.59
N LYS A 130 16.32 10.81 7.68
CA LYS A 130 15.70 9.62 7.05
C LYS A 130 15.71 9.70 5.53
N ALA A 131 15.33 10.84 4.95
CA ALA A 131 15.33 11.01 3.50
C ALA A 131 16.73 10.85 2.89
N VAL A 132 17.75 11.44 3.52
CA VAL A 132 19.16 11.27 3.11
C VAL A 132 19.58 9.80 3.22
N LEU A 133 19.29 9.14 4.34
CA LEU A 133 19.65 7.74 4.55
C LEU A 133 19.01 6.83 3.48
N ASN A 134 17.74 7.05 3.15
CA ASN A 134 17.03 6.25 2.15
C ASN A 134 17.65 6.39 0.75
N VAL A 135 17.97 7.62 0.33
CA VAL A 135 18.66 7.86 -0.95
C VAL A 135 20.04 7.20 -0.96
N CYS A 136 20.75 7.27 0.17
CA CYS A 136 22.06 6.64 0.33
C CYS A 136 21.98 5.11 0.18
N VAL A 137 21.08 4.46 0.90
CA VAL A 137 20.94 3.00 0.94
C VAL A 137 20.41 2.45 -0.39
N PHE A 138 19.34 3.04 -0.92
CA PHE A 138 18.65 2.46 -2.09
C PHE A 138 19.29 2.86 -3.42
N TRP A 139 20.01 3.99 -3.50
CA TRP A 139 20.56 4.50 -4.77
C TRP A 139 22.04 4.85 -4.74
N LEU A 140 22.47 5.81 -3.91
CA LEU A 140 23.80 6.41 -4.02
C LEU A 140 24.94 5.42 -3.69
N PHE A 141 24.78 4.62 -2.64
CA PHE A 141 25.77 3.62 -2.20
C PHE A 141 25.29 2.18 -2.40
N ASN A 142 24.22 1.98 -3.17
CA ASN A 142 23.76 0.65 -3.53
C ASN A 142 24.77 0.00 -4.50
N PRO A 143 25.42 -1.12 -4.13
CA PRO A 143 26.47 -1.73 -4.95
C PRO A 143 25.97 -2.14 -6.33
N PHE A 144 24.72 -2.60 -6.44
CA PHE A 144 24.12 -2.99 -7.72
C PHE A 144 24.07 -1.83 -8.70
N ILE A 145 23.66 -0.64 -8.24
CA ILE A 145 23.52 0.57 -9.07
C ILE A 145 24.90 1.13 -9.42
N CYS A 146 25.82 1.19 -8.45
CA CYS A 146 27.20 1.63 -8.68
C CYS A 146 27.89 0.78 -9.75
N ILE A 147 27.70 -0.53 -9.73
CA ILE A 147 28.27 -1.45 -10.72
C ILE A 147 27.66 -1.17 -12.09
N ILE A 148 26.33 -1.12 -12.23
CA ILE A 148 25.67 -0.94 -13.54
C ILE A 148 26.13 0.32 -14.28
N SER A 149 26.21 1.46 -13.59
CA SER A 149 26.69 2.70 -14.23
C SER A 149 28.18 2.63 -14.58
N ALA A 150 29.02 2.09 -13.68
CA ALA A 150 30.45 1.92 -13.94
C ALA A 150 30.76 0.94 -15.08
N ARG A 151 29.90 -0.07 -15.30
CA ARG A 151 29.99 -1.00 -16.44
C ARG A 151 29.75 -0.32 -17.80
N GLY A 152 29.14 0.87 -17.82
CA GLY A 152 28.84 1.61 -19.06
C GLY A 152 27.40 1.45 -19.56
N ASN A 153 26.43 1.18 -18.67
CA ASN A 153 25.02 1.12 -19.04
C ASN A 153 24.35 2.51 -18.97
N ALA A 154 23.59 2.88 -20.01
CA ALA A 154 22.85 4.14 -20.13
C ALA A 154 21.46 4.16 -19.44
N ASP A 155 21.00 3.07 -18.82
CA ASP A 155 19.68 2.96 -18.18
C ASP A 155 19.50 3.96 -17.02
N SER A 156 20.59 4.41 -16.39
CA SER A 156 20.56 5.50 -15.41
C SER A 156 20.00 6.80 -15.97
N MET A 157 20.27 7.09 -17.25
CA MET A 157 19.72 8.28 -17.93
C MET A 157 18.21 8.18 -18.10
N VAL A 158 17.69 6.98 -18.37
CA VAL A 158 16.25 6.76 -18.48
C VAL A 158 15.59 6.97 -17.12
N CYS A 159 16.15 6.39 -16.05
CA CYS A 159 15.67 6.61 -14.69
C CYS A 159 15.69 8.10 -14.29
N ALA A 160 16.76 8.82 -14.63
CA ALA A 160 16.86 10.26 -14.39
C ALA A 160 15.74 11.04 -15.08
N ALA A 161 15.48 10.76 -16.37
CA ALA A 161 14.43 11.41 -17.14
C ALA A 161 13.02 11.10 -16.60
N VAL A 162 12.77 9.84 -16.24
CA VAL A 162 11.51 9.41 -15.61
C VAL A 162 11.29 10.13 -14.29
N LEU A 163 12.27 10.10 -13.38
CA LEU A 163 12.17 10.77 -12.09
C LEU A 163 12.03 12.30 -12.24
N LEU A 164 12.66 12.89 -13.25
CA LEU A 164 12.52 14.32 -13.54
C LEU A 164 11.10 14.65 -14.00
N SER A 165 10.52 13.81 -14.86
CA SER A 165 9.13 13.96 -15.28
C SER A 165 8.15 13.90 -14.10
N LEU A 166 8.38 12.96 -13.17
CA LEU A 166 7.60 12.82 -11.93
C LEU A 166 7.76 14.03 -11.00
N TYR A 167 9.01 14.49 -10.81
CA TYR A 167 9.30 15.66 -10.00
C TYR A 167 8.60 16.91 -10.55
N LEU A 168 8.68 17.14 -11.86
CA LEU A 168 8.02 18.28 -12.51
C LEU A 168 6.50 18.19 -12.39
N LEU A 169 5.93 17.00 -12.55
CA LEU A 169 4.49 16.76 -12.44
C LEU A 169 3.98 17.04 -11.02
N ASN A 170 4.67 16.55 -10.00
CA ASN A 170 4.32 16.77 -8.59
C ASN A 170 4.44 18.25 -8.17
N ASN A 171 5.29 19.03 -8.85
CA ASN A 171 5.45 20.46 -8.61
C ASN A 171 4.58 21.33 -9.55
N ASN A 172 3.56 20.75 -10.21
CA ASN A 172 2.63 21.44 -11.12
C ASN A 172 3.25 22.03 -12.41
N TYR A 173 4.48 21.67 -12.77
CA TYR A 173 5.12 22.07 -14.04
C TYR A 173 4.70 21.13 -15.20
N ARG A 174 3.42 21.16 -15.57
CA ARG A 174 2.80 20.20 -16.51
C ARG A 174 3.45 20.19 -17.90
N THR A 175 3.67 21.36 -18.51
CA THR A 175 4.27 21.45 -19.86
C THR A 175 5.70 20.94 -19.88
N ALA A 176 6.50 21.32 -18.88
CA ALA A 176 7.87 20.84 -18.74
C ALA A 176 7.90 19.32 -18.50
N SER A 177 7.01 18.80 -17.65
CA SER A 177 6.86 17.37 -17.42
C SER A 177 6.50 16.61 -18.71
N ALA A 178 5.56 17.13 -19.51
CA ALA A 178 5.17 16.54 -20.78
C ALA A 178 6.32 16.48 -21.80
N ILE A 179 7.10 17.56 -21.91
CA ILE A 179 8.29 17.61 -22.77
C ILE A 179 9.33 16.60 -22.30
N VAL A 180 9.68 16.60 -21.01
CA VAL A 180 10.67 15.67 -20.45
C VAL A 180 10.21 14.21 -20.59
N HIS A 181 8.93 13.94 -20.35
CA HIS A 181 8.39 12.59 -20.47
C HIS A 181 8.39 12.10 -21.93
N GLY A 182 7.75 12.87 -22.83
CA GLY A 182 7.58 12.46 -24.23
C GLY A 182 8.86 12.58 -25.07
N ALA A 183 9.54 13.73 -25.02
CA ALA A 183 10.68 14.00 -25.89
C ALA A 183 12.00 13.41 -25.38
N LEU A 184 12.15 13.21 -24.06
CA LEU A 184 13.37 12.67 -23.46
C LEU A 184 13.18 11.23 -22.97
N ALA A 185 12.30 10.98 -21.99
CA ALA A 185 12.20 9.67 -21.36
C ALA A 185 11.77 8.55 -22.33
N VAL A 186 10.67 8.76 -23.07
CA VAL A 186 10.15 7.80 -24.06
C VAL A 186 11.10 7.62 -25.26
N HIS A 187 11.83 8.67 -25.62
CA HIS A 187 12.80 8.62 -26.71
C HIS A 187 14.08 7.86 -26.33
N LEU A 188 14.54 7.99 -25.08
CA LEU A 188 15.68 7.22 -24.55
C LEU A 188 15.36 5.73 -24.49
N LYS A 189 14.17 5.36 -23.99
CA LYS A 189 13.59 4.01 -24.10
C LYS A 189 12.07 4.11 -24.13
N VAL A 190 11.41 3.19 -24.82
CA VAL A 190 9.95 3.21 -25.04
C VAL A 190 9.14 2.93 -23.77
N TYR A 191 9.69 2.23 -22.78
CA TYR A 191 8.91 1.75 -21.62
C TYR A 191 8.21 2.83 -20.77
N PRO A 192 8.69 4.09 -20.62
CA PRO A 192 7.99 5.12 -19.84
C PRO A 192 6.59 5.43 -20.34
N ILE A 193 6.22 5.00 -21.56
CA ILE A 193 4.83 5.05 -22.06
C ILE A 193 3.84 4.40 -21.09
N ILE A 194 4.25 3.39 -20.31
CA ILE A 194 3.38 2.72 -19.33
C ILE A 194 2.82 3.67 -18.27
N TYR A 195 3.42 4.85 -18.07
CA TYR A 195 2.96 5.82 -17.09
C TYR A 195 1.83 6.73 -17.61
N LEU A 196 1.60 6.81 -18.92
CA LEU A 196 0.59 7.68 -19.52
C LEU A 196 -0.82 7.49 -18.95
N PRO A 197 -1.34 6.26 -18.72
CA PRO A 197 -2.64 6.07 -18.09
C PRO A 197 -2.73 6.70 -16.71
N SER A 198 -1.70 6.54 -15.87
CA SER A 198 -1.65 7.12 -14.53
C SER A 198 -1.53 8.64 -14.54
N ILE A 199 -0.73 9.21 -15.46
CA ILE A 199 -0.60 10.65 -15.66
C ILE A 199 -1.95 11.24 -16.07
N PHE A 200 -2.61 10.63 -17.06
CA PHE A 200 -3.94 11.04 -17.52
C PHE A 200 -4.95 11.05 -16.36
N LEU A 201 -5.10 9.93 -15.64
CA LEU A 201 -6.04 9.84 -14.52
C LEU A 201 -5.74 10.85 -13.39
N SER A 202 -4.45 11.08 -13.09
CA SER A 202 -4.05 12.06 -12.08
C SER A 202 -4.41 13.50 -12.44
N LEU A 203 -4.45 13.82 -13.75
CA LEU A 203 -4.72 15.18 -14.24
C LEU A 203 -6.21 15.45 -14.40
N VAL A 204 -6.99 14.46 -14.83
CA VAL A 204 -8.42 14.65 -15.13
C VAL A 204 -9.30 14.51 -13.88
N ALA A 205 -8.76 14.03 -12.75
CA ALA A 205 -9.50 13.86 -11.48
C ALA A 205 -10.81 13.07 -11.64
N ILE A 206 -10.90 12.18 -12.64
CA ILE A 206 -12.05 11.31 -12.84
C ILE A 206 -11.98 10.20 -11.79
N ASP A 207 -12.82 10.31 -10.76
CA ASP A 207 -13.00 9.23 -9.78
C ASP A 207 -13.77 8.03 -10.37
N ARG A 208 -14.50 8.20 -11.50
CA ARG A 208 -15.27 7.14 -12.18
C ARG A 208 -15.38 7.36 -13.71
N LEU A 209 -14.67 6.56 -14.51
CA LEU A 209 -15.09 6.29 -15.89
C LEU A 209 -16.20 5.22 -15.86
N PRO A 210 -17.20 5.26 -16.77
CA PRO A 210 -18.31 4.30 -16.83
C PRO A 210 -17.90 2.95 -17.45
N LEU A 211 -16.62 2.59 -17.41
CA LEU A 211 -16.20 1.21 -17.64
C LEU A 211 -16.32 0.50 -16.29
N THR A 212 -17.36 -0.31 -16.16
CA THR A 212 -17.62 -1.26 -15.06
C THR A 212 -16.50 -2.31 -14.96
N PHE A 213 -15.27 -1.89 -14.64
CA PHE A 213 -14.26 -2.75 -14.03
C PHE A 213 -14.49 -2.72 -12.51
N THR A 214 -15.59 -3.33 -12.08
CA THR A 214 -15.96 -3.46 -10.67
C THR A 214 -14.99 -4.42 -9.99
N GLY A 215 -13.88 -3.85 -9.53
CA GLY A 215 -13.03 -4.42 -8.49
C GLY A 215 -12.11 -5.54 -8.94
N PHE A 216 -10.96 -5.18 -9.53
CA PHE A 216 -9.81 -6.08 -9.55
C PHE A 216 -9.42 -6.38 -8.08
N LYS A 217 -9.72 -7.59 -7.63
CA LYS A 217 -9.34 -8.12 -6.32
C LYS A 217 -7.87 -8.50 -6.37
N THR A 218 -7.21 -8.51 -5.23
CA THR A 218 -5.81 -8.94 -5.18
C THR A 218 -5.63 -10.43 -5.50
N SER A 219 -6.70 -11.23 -5.38
CA SER A 219 -6.79 -12.59 -5.91
C SER A 219 -6.62 -12.66 -7.44
N ASP A 220 -6.93 -11.58 -8.15
CA ASP A 220 -6.89 -11.57 -9.61
C ASP A 220 -5.46 -11.54 -10.14
N LEU A 221 -4.49 -11.08 -9.33
CA LEU A 221 -3.06 -11.24 -9.63
C LEU A 221 -2.63 -12.72 -9.58
N GLU A 222 -3.21 -13.51 -8.69
CA GLU A 222 -2.94 -14.96 -8.61
C GLU A 222 -3.60 -15.71 -9.76
N VAL A 223 -4.82 -15.32 -10.12
CA VAL A 223 -5.51 -15.84 -11.31
C VAL A 223 -4.70 -15.51 -12.56
N LEU A 224 -4.22 -14.28 -12.69
CA LEU A 224 -3.42 -13.85 -13.83
C LEU A 224 -2.09 -14.58 -13.92
N ASP A 225 -1.39 -14.75 -12.79
CA ASP A 225 -0.16 -15.54 -12.67
C ASP A 225 -0.42 -17.02 -13.01
N GLN A 226 -1.46 -17.62 -12.46
CA GLN A 226 -1.85 -19.00 -12.74
C GLN A 226 -2.23 -19.21 -14.21
N GLN A 227 -3.01 -18.31 -14.81
CA GLN A 227 -3.35 -18.33 -16.23
C GLN A 227 -2.11 -18.18 -17.10
N THR A 228 -1.18 -17.30 -16.72
CA THR A 228 0.09 -17.12 -17.43
C THR A 228 0.91 -18.41 -17.40
N ARG A 229 1.03 -19.05 -16.23
CA ARG A 229 1.73 -20.35 -16.09
C ARG A 229 1.06 -21.47 -16.87
N LEU A 230 -0.26 -21.60 -16.78
CA LEU A 230 -1.03 -22.62 -17.49
C LEU A 230 -0.92 -22.43 -19.00
N TYR A 231 -0.96 -21.18 -19.47
CA TYR A 231 -0.74 -20.85 -20.87
C TYR A 231 0.66 -21.26 -21.34
N ILE A 232 1.71 -20.90 -20.58
CA ILE A 232 3.09 -21.28 -20.86
C ILE A 232 3.24 -22.81 -20.90
N CYS A 233 2.70 -23.51 -19.89
CA CYS A 233 2.76 -24.97 -19.77
C CYS A 233 1.98 -25.68 -20.88
N HIS A 234 0.77 -25.21 -21.21
CA HIS A 234 -0.04 -25.76 -22.30
C HIS A 234 0.67 -25.63 -23.65
N VAL A 235 1.25 -24.46 -23.93
CA VAL A 235 2.01 -24.24 -25.16
C VAL A 235 3.25 -25.14 -25.18
N GLU A 236 3.96 -25.27 -24.07
CA GLU A 236 5.10 -26.20 -23.96
C GLU A 236 4.69 -27.65 -24.23
N CYS A 237 3.66 -28.19 -23.57
CA CYS A 237 3.19 -29.56 -23.81
C CYS A 237 2.80 -29.79 -25.29
N SER A 238 2.16 -28.80 -25.92
CA SER A 238 1.78 -28.88 -27.34
C SER A 238 2.99 -28.91 -28.27
N LEU A 239 4.05 -28.15 -27.97
CA LEU A 239 5.27 -28.06 -28.78
C LEU A 239 6.23 -29.21 -28.50
N PHE A 240 6.29 -29.69 -27.25
CA PHE A 240 7.12 -30.80 -26.82
C PHE A 240 6.72 -32.11 -27.53
N HIS A 241 5.42 -32.33 -27.72
CA HIS A 241 4.92 -33.47 -28.50
C HIS A 241 5.31 -33.40 -29.99
N GLN A 242 5.59 -32.20 -30.50
CA GLN A 242 5.89 -31.93 -31.90
C GLN A 242 7.40 -31.99 -32.23
N HIS A 243 8.28 -31.85 -31.23
CA HIS A 243 9.72 -31.63 -31.41
C HIS A 243 10.65 -32.77 -30.94
N HIS A 244 10.11 -33.93 -30.55
CA HIS A 244 10.91 -35.02 -29.95
C HIS A 244 11.96 -35.66 -30.91
N ASN A 245 12.15 -35.18 -32.15
CA ASN A 245 12.99 -35.86 -33.16
C ASN A 245 14.13 -35.04 -33.80
N SER A 246 14.53 -33.89 -33.27
CA SER A 246 15.70 -33.18 -33.82
C SER A 246 16.62 -32.60 -32.75
N TRP A 247 17.71 -33.30 -32.49
CA TRP A 247 18.95 -32.71 -31.97
C TRP A 247 19.56 -31.86 -33.07
N LEU A 248 19.51 -30.53 -32.94
CA LEU A 248 20.28 -29.61 -33.79
C LEU A 248 20.93 -28.53 -32.91
N PRO A 249 22.27 -28.39 -32.98
CA PRO A 249 23.01 -27.32 -32.33
C PRO A 249 23.02 -26.06 -33.18
N SER A 250 23.42 -24.94 -32.57
CA SER A 250 23.83 -23.67 -33.20
C SER A 250 22.74 -22.68 -33.60
N GLU A 251 22.18 -21.97 -32.62
CA GLU A 251 22.06 -20.51 -32.67
C GLU A 251 21.73 -19.96 -31.28
N ARG A 252 22.63 -19.12 -30.74
CA ARG A 252 22.66 -18.65 -29.35
C ARG A 252 21.40 -17.88 -28.96
N HIS A 253 20.37 -18.57 -28.48
CA HIS A 253 19.35 -17.93 -27.67
C HIS A 253 19.94 -17.66 -26.29
N LYS A 254 20.08 -16.37 -25.95
CA LYS A 254 20.55 -15.95 -24.62
C LYS A 254 19.50 -16.31 -23.58
N ALA A 255 19.95 -16.89 -22.47
CA ALA A 255 19.08 -17.17 -21.34
C ALA A 255 18.54 -15.85 -20.75
N GLN A 256 17.27 -15.84 -20.34
CA GLN A 256 16.61 -14.64 -19.79
C GLN A 256 15.87 -14.95 -18.49
N PHE A 257 15.66 -13.93 -17.65
CA PHE A 257 15.04 -14.11 -16.33
C PHE A 257 13.58 -14.55 -16.37
N LEU A 258 12.88 -14.35 -17.50
CA LEU A 258 11.47 -14.68 -17.63
C LEU A 258 11.21 -15.96 -18.41
N PRO A 259 10.19 -16.75 -18.02
CA PRO A 259 9.95 -18.09 -18.56
C PRO A 259 9.57 -18.10 -20.05
N TYR A 260 9.19 -16.97 -20.66
CA TYR A 260 8.76 -16.89 -22.06
C TYR A 260 9.86 -17.26 -23.07
N PHE A 261 11.15 -17.15 -22.72
CA PHE A 261 12.23 -17.45 -23.67
C PHE A 261 12.18 -18.91 -24.15
N TYR A 262 11.77 -19.85 -23.30
CA TYR A 262 11.82 -21.28 -23.60
C TYR A 262 10.67 -21.74 -24.53
N PRO A 263 9.39 -21.38 -24.29
CA PRO A 263 8.33 -21.61 -25.26
C PRO A 263 8.57 -20.91 -26.60
N LEU A 264 9.14 -19.70 -26.59
CA LEU A 264 9.50 -19.00 -27.84
C LEU A 264 10.61 -19.71 -28.59
N TYR A 265 11.57 -20.32 -27.88
CA TYR A 265 12.60 -21.16 -28.47
C TYR A 265 12.00 -22.42 -29.13
N LEU A 266 11.06 -23.10 -28.46
CA LEU A 266 10.37 -24.28 -29.01
C LEU A 266 9.43 -23.94 -30.18
N ALA A 267 8.83 -22.74 -30.18
CA ALA A 267 7.90 -22.29 -31.21
C ALA A 267 8.58 -21.68 -32.45
N ARG A 268 9.92 -21.64 -32.48
CA ARG A 268 10.71 -20.88 -33.46
C ARG A 268 10.30 -21.15 -34.92
N ASP A 269 10.06 -22.42 -35.24
CA ASP A 269 9.74 -22.84 -36.61
C ASP A 269 8.26 -22.63 -36.97
N ASN A 270 7.43 -22.26 -35.99
CA ASN A 270 6.01 -21.98 -36.17
C ASN A 270 5.72 -20.48 -35.96
N VAL A 271 5.62 -19.75 -37.07
CA VAL A 271 5.37 -18.30 -37.09
C VAL A 271 4.09 -17.93 -36.33
N PHE A 272 3.03 -18.73 -36.45
CA PHE A 272 1.77 -18.49 -35.76
C PHE A 272 1.93 -18.62 -34.24
N MET A 273 2.54 -19.71 -33.77
CA MET A 273 2.77 -19.94 -32.34
C MET A 273 3.71 -18.90 -31.73
N THR A 274 4.78 -18.52 -32.44
CA THR A 274 5.70 -17.46 -31.99
C THR A 274 4.97 -16.12 -31.83
N LYS A 275 4.10 -15.76 -32.79
CA LYS A 275 3.31 -14.53 -32.71
C LYS A 275 2.28 -14.58 -31.59
N LEU A 276 1.58 -15.69 -31.43
CA LEU A 276 0.60 -15.91 -30.37
C LEU A 276 1.24 -15.79 -28.98
N LEU A 277 2.36 -16.47 -28.75
CA LEU A 277 3.15 -16.40 -27.50
C LEU A 277 3.62 -14.98 -27.21
N SER A 278 4.16 -14.31 -28.24
CA SER A 278 4.69 -12.95 -28.11
C SER A 278 3.58 -11.94 -27.75
N MET A 279 2.38 -12.11 -28.30
CA MET A 279 1.22 -11.28 -27.97
C MET A 279 0.62 -11.64 -26.61
N GLY A 280 0.55 -12.93 -26.28
CA GLY A 280 0.07 -13.43 -24.99
C GLY A 280 0.89 -12.90 -23.82
N ALA A 281 2.22 -12.83 -23.95
CA ALA A 281 3.10 -12.25 -22.94
C ALA A 281 2.80 -10.77 -22.63
N PHE A 282 2.20 -10.02 -23.57
CA PHE A 282 1.85 -8.61 -23.37
C PHE A 282 0.57 -8.42 -22.54
N PHE A 283 -0.30 -9.43 -22.47
CA PHE A 283 -1.62 -9.29 -21.85
C PHE A 283 -1.53 -9.08 -20.32
N PRO A 284 -0.79 -9.89 -19.54
CA PRO A 284 -0.69 -9.69 -18.09
C PRO A 284 -0.13 -8.33 -17.68
N GLN A 285 0.91 -7.86 -18.38
CA GLN A 285 1.49 -6.54 -18.10
C GLN A 285 0.51 -5.41 -18.42
N LEU A 286 -0.25 -5.48 -19.52
CA LEU A 286 -1.22 -4.44 -19.88
C LEU A 286 -2.33 -4.33 -18.83
N VAL A 287 -2.87 -5.47 -18.40
CA VAL A 287 -3.91 -5.53 -17.36
C VAL A 287 -3.39 -4.90 -16.06
N CYS A 288 -2.21 -5.32 -15.59
CA CYS A 288 -1.62 -4.77 -14.37
C CYS A 288 -1.36 -3.26 -14.45
N ILE A 289 -0.82 -2.76 -15.56
CA ILE A 289 -0.55 -1.32 -15.76
C ILE A 289 -1.84 -0.51 -15.64
N LEU A 290 -2.92 -0.95 -16.31
CA LEU A 290 -4.21 -0.26 -16.25
C LEU A 290 -4.80 -0.32 -14.84
N VAL A 291 -4.80 -1.50 -14.21
CA VAL A 291 -5.31 -1.69 -12.84
C VAL A 291 -4.58 -0.80 -11.84
N PHE A 292 -3.24 -0.76 -11.88
CA PHE A 292 -2.47 0.08 -10.98
C PHE A 292 -2.67 1.56 -11.26
N ALA A 293 -2.78 1.97 -12.53
CA ALA A 293 -3.16 3.34 -12.87
C ALA A 293 -4.50 3.72 -12.23
N PHE A 294 -5.55 2.91 -12.39
CA PHE A 294 -6.84 3.21 -11.77
C PHE A 294 -6.78 3.18 -10.23
N LYS A 295 -6.13 2.18 -9.62
CA LYS A 295 -6.09 2.02 -8.16
C LYS A 295 -5.22 3.05 -7.45
N PHE A 296 -4.13 3.50 -8.07
CA PHE A 296 -3.07 4.26 -7.42
C PHE A 296 -2.71 5.59 -8.11
N HIS A 297 -3.47 6.08 -9.11
CA HIS A 297 -3.19 7.38 -9.78
C HIS A 297 -3.03 8.58 -8.84
N LYS A 298 -3.67 8.56 -7.66
CA LYS A 298 -3.53 9.62 -6.63
C LYS A 298 -2.13 9.65 -6.00
N ASP A 299 -1.40 8.54 -6.08
CA ASP A 299 -0.05 8.38 -5.57
C ASP A 299 0.88 7.93 -6.70
N LEU A 300 1.28 8.89 -7.54
CA LEU A 300 2.09 8.63 -8.73
C LEU A 300 3.40 7.88 -8.45
N PRO A 301 4.23 8.22 -7.44
CA PRO A 301 5.44 7.46 -7.14
C PRO A 301 5.17 5.97 -6.87
N PHE A 302 4.13 5.66 -6.09
CA PHE A 302 3.76 4.29 -5.78
C PHE A 302 3.15 3.56 -6.98
N CYS A 303 2.30 4.26 -7.75
CA CYS A 303 1.73 3.75 -8.99
C CYS A 303 2.81 3.40 -10.02
N TRP A 304 3.80 4.28 -10.21
CA TRP A 304 4.88 4.07 -11.18
C TRP A 304 5.80 2.95 -10.75
N PHE A 305 6.08 2.83 -9.44
CA PHE A 305 6.79 1.68 -8.90
C PHE A 305 6.09 0.36 -9.25
N LEU A 306 4.81 0.20 -8.90
CA LEU A 306 4.06 -1.03 -9.17
C LEU A 306 3.90 -1.30 -10.66
N SER A 307 3.64 -0.27 -11.47
CA SER A 307 3.51 -0.41 -12.93
C SER A 307 4.82 -0.89 -13.55
N THR A 308 5.96 -0.34 -13.12
CA THR A 308 7.29 -0.75 -13.62
C THR A 308 7.68 -2.12 -13.13
N TYR A 309 7.44 -2.40 -11.85
CA TYR A 309 7.73 -3.69 -11.24
C TYR A 309 6.95 -4.81 -11.94
N SER A 310 5.67 -4.58 -12.21
CA SER A 310 4.83 -5.52 -12.96
C SER A 310 5.23 -5.63 -14.43
N PHE A 311 5.51 -4.49 -15.08
CA PHE A 311 6.01 -4.48 -16.45
C PHE A 311 7.27 -5.33 -16.59
N VAL A 312 8.26 -5.17 -15.71
CA VAL A 312 9.48 -5.98 -15.74
C VAL A 312 9.20 -7.45 -15.41
N SER A 313 8.32 -7.71 -14.45
CA SER A 313 7.99 -9.08 -14.00
C SER A 313 7.25 -9.91 -15.04
N PHE A 314 6.49 -9.30 -15.94
CA PHE A 314 5.73 -9.99 -16.99
C PHE A 314 6.26 -9.75 -18.42
N ASN A 315 7.36 -9.01 -18.58
CA ASN A 315 7.93 -8.71 -19.90
C ASN A 315 8.44 -9.98 -20.60
N LYS A 316 8.21 -10.11 -21.90
CA LYS A 316 8.78 -11.18 -22.72
C LYS A 316 10.30 -11.29 -22.64
N VAL A 317 11.00 -10.18 -22.38
CA VAL A 317 12.46 -10.12 -22.25
C VAL A 317 12.81 -9.38 -20.95
N CYS A 318 13.70 -9.96 -20.14
CA CYS A 318 14.22 -9.32 -18.95
C CYS A 318 15.68 -9.66 -18.70
N THR A 319 16.48 -8.61 -18.55
CA THR A 319 17.87 -8.65 -18.10
C THR A 319 17.96 -8.00 -16.72
N SER A 320 19.03 -8.29 -15.97
CA SER A 320 19.23 -7.73 -14.62
C SER A 320 19.22 -6.19 -14.59
N GLN A 321 19.64 -5.56 -15.69
CA GLN A 321 19.64 -4.10 -15.85
C GLN A 321 18.24 -3.49 -15.64
N TYR A 322 17.16 -4.20 -15.96
CA TYR A 322 15.79 -3.68 -15.88
C TYR A 322 15.34 -3.46 -14.42
N PHE A 323 16.00 -4.12 -13.47
CA PHE A 323 15.67 -3.98 -12.05
C PHE A 323 15.88 -2.55 -11.55
N ILE A 324 16.80 -1.79 -12.14
CA ILE A 324 17.02 -0.39 -11.74
C ILE A 324 15.81 0.50 -12.03
N TRP A 325 14.97 0.13 -13.01
CA TRP A 325 13.82 0.93 -13.42
C TRP A 325 12.79 1.05 -12.30
N TYR A 326 12.55 -0.01 -11.52
CA TYR A 326 11.66 0.08 -10.36
C TYR A 326 12.40 0.41 -9.05
N LEU A 327 13.67 0.02 -8.89
CA LEU A 327 14.46 0.37 -7.70
C LEU A 327 14.61 1.88 -7.54
N CYS A 328 14.59 2.65 -8.63
CA CYS A 328 14.69 4.11 -8.59
C CYS A 328 13.54 4.78 -7.82
N PHE A 329 12.39 4.14 -7.66
CA PHE A 329 11.26 4.68 -6.90
C PHE A 329 11.29 4.34 -5.40
N LEU A 330 12.05 3.34 -4.96
CA LEU A 330 12.11 2.92 -3.55
C LEU A 330 12.42 4.07 -2.58
N PRO A 331 13.37 5.00 -2.85
CA PRO A 331 13.61 6.16 -1.99
C PRO A 331 12.38 7.05 -1.78
N LEU A 332 11.45 7.09 -2.74
CA LEU A 332 10.25 7.94 -2.71
C LEU A 332 9.06 7.26 -2.04
N ILE A 333 9.04 5.94 -2.00
CA ILE A 333 7.89 5.16 -1.49
C ILE A 333 8.18 4.48 -0.15
N TYR A 334 9.42 4.46 0.34
CA TYR A 334 9.82 3.77 1.57
C TYR A 334 8.88 4.03 2.76
N ASP A 335 8.53 5.29 3.05
CA ASP A 335 7.64 5.59 4.18
C ASP A 335 6.17 5.17 3.95
N LYS A 336 5.81 4.85 2.71
CA LYS A 336 4.49 4.34 2.33
C LYS A 336 4.45 2.82 2.37
N LEU A 337 5.59 2.18 2.14
CA LEU A 337 5.81 0.77 2.42
C LEU A 337 5.85 0.60 3.94
N LYS A 338 4.68 0.55 4.58
CA LYS A 338 4.52 0.33 6.03
C LYS A 338 4.93 -1.10 6.41
N ILE A 339 6.06 -1.61 5.93
CA ILE A 339 6.54 -2.97 6.13
C ILE A 339 7.53 -2.96 7.30
N SER A 340 7.43 -3.92 8.20
CA SER A 340 8.41 -4.06 9.29
C SER A 340 9.80 -4.40 8.73
N ILE A 341 10.88 -3.90 9.35
CA ILE A 341 12.27 -4.13 8.91
C ILE A 341 12.57 -5.63 8.69
N PRO A 342 12.18 -6.57 9.58
CA PRO A 342 12.40 -8.01 9.35
C PRO A 342 11.70 -8.52 8.09
N SER A 343 10.48 -8.06 7.84
CA SER A 343 9.73 -8.43 6.64
C SER A 343 10.39 -7.84 5.38
N ALA A 344 10.86 -6.60 5.43
CA ALA A 344 11.59 -5.98 4.32
C ALA A 344 12.88 -6.76 4.00
N ILE A 345 13.66 -7.14 5.01
CA ILE A 345 14.86 -7.97 4.85
C ILE A 345 14.50 -9.33 4.23
N LYS A 346 13.41 -9.97 4.69
CA LYS A 346 12.92 -11.22 4.11
C LYS A 346 12.56 -11.08 2.63
N LEU A 347 11.91 -9.99 2.22
CA LEU A 347 11.54 -9.75 0.81
C LEU A 347 12.76 -9.51 -0.06
N VAL A 348 13.73 -8.72 0.41
CA VAL A 348 15.00 -8.49 -0.29
C VAL A 348 15.77 -9.81 -0.43
N PHE A 349 15.85 -10.60 0.63
CA PHE A 349 16.49 -11.92 0.60
C PHE A 349 15.81 -12.85 -0.41
N LEU A 350 14.48 -12.94 -0.38
CA LEU A 350 13.72 -13.78 -1.31
C LEU A 350 13.95 -13.36 -2.77
N TRP A 351 13.97 -12.06 -3.05
CA TRP A 351 14.24 -11.50 -4.38
C TRP A 351 15.68 -11.80 -4.87
N LEU A 352 16.68 -11.71 -3.98
CA LEU A 352 18.06 -12.07 -4.28
C LEU A 352 18.25 -13.58 -4.44
N PHE A 353 17.56 -14.38 -3.64
CA PHE A 353 17.60 -15.83 -3.70
C PHE A 353 17.11 -16.36 -5.06
N GLY A 354 16.00 -15.81 -5.58
CA GLY A 354 15.52 -16.14 -6.92
C GLY A 354 16.55 -15.85 -8.02
N GLN A 355 17.29 -14.74 -7.91
CA GLN A 355 18.37 -14.43 -8.85
C GLN A 355 19.56 -15.37 -8.71
N ALA A 356 19.98 -15.69 -7.49
CA ALA A 356 21.10 -16.59 -7.24
C ALA A 356 20.86 -18.00 -7.82
N ILE A 357 19.64 -18.53 -7.64
CA ILE A 357 19.24 -19.82 -8.24
C ILE A 357 19.29 -19.77 -9.76
N TRP A 358 18.92 -18.64 -10.36
CA TRP A 358 18.92 -18.48 -11.82
C TRP A 358 20.34 -18.36 -12.40
N LEU A 359 21.27 -17.71 -11.70
CA LEU A 359 22.62 -17.42 -12.21
C LEU A 359 23.46 -18.67 -12.48
N LEU A 360 23.41 -19.70 -11.62
CA LEU A 360 24.24 -20.89 -11.76
C LEU A 360 23.90 -21.71 -13.02
N PRO A 361 22.63 -22.12 -13.27
CA PRO A 361 22.26 -22.82 -14.49
C PRO A 361 22.62 -22.05 -15.77
N VAL A 362 22.48 -20.72 -15.74
CA VAL A 362 22.81 -19.86 -16.88
C VAL A 362 24.30 -19.78 -17.13
N TYR A 363 25.11 -19.67 -16.07
CA TYR A 363 26.54 -19.72 -16.21
C TYR A 363 27.01 -21.03 -16.87
N LEU A 364 26.45 -22.16 -16.42
CA LEU A 364 26.74 -23.47 -17.01
C LEU A 364 26.28 -23.55 -18.48
N PHE A 365 25.14 -22.95 -18.82
CA PHE A 365 24.64 -22.92 -20.20
C PHE A 365 25.49 -22.02 -21.11
N GLU A 366 25.65 -20.74 -20.75
CA GLU A 366 26.25 -19.73 -21.63
C GLU A 366 27.77 -19.82 -21.71
N PHE A 367 28.44 -20.18 -20.61
CA PHE A 367 29.92 -20.20 -20.55
C PHE A 367 30.51 -21.61 -20.61
N GLN A 368 29.87 -22.61 -19.99
CA GLN A 368 30.37 -23.99 -19.99
C GLN A 368 29.74 -24.86 -21.09
N GLY A 369 28.69 -24.39 -21.77
CA GLY A 369 28.02 -25.10 -22.86
C GLY A 369 27.18 -26.30 -22.43
N TRP A 370 26.86 -26.43 -21.14
CA TRP A 370 26.04 -27.53 -20.62
C TRP A 370 24.57 -27.31 -20.95
N ASN A 371 23.83 -28.35 -21.34
CA ASN A 371 22.40 -28.22 -21.62
C ASN A 371 21.57 -28.16 -20.32
N THR A 372 21.58 -27.00 -19.66
CA THR A 372 20.81 -26.69 -18.44
C THR A 372 19.56 -25.86 -18.72
N LEU A 373 19.09 -25.80 -19.97
CA LEU A 373 18.02 -24.91 -20.42
C LEU A 373 16.71 -25.09 -19.64
N LEU A 374 16.35 -26.34 -19.31
CA LEU A 374 15.19 -26.66 -18.46
C LEU A 374 15.36 -26.11 -17.04
N LEU A 375 16.56 -26.20 -16.45
CA LEU A 375 16.84 -25.67 -15.11
C LEU A 375 16.76 -24.13 -15.09
N VAL A 376 17.24 -23.47 -16.16
CA VAL A 376 17.09 -22.01 -16.34
C VAL A 376 15.60 -21.64 -16.39
N TRP A 377 14.79 -22.41 -17.10
CA TRP A 377 13.36 -22.17 -17.21
C TRP A 377 12.63 -22.37 -15.86
N LEU A 378 12.90 -23.44 -15.13
CA LEU A 378 12.37 -23.66 -13.78
C LEU A 378 12.77 -22.54 -12.81
N ALA A 379 14.02 -22.09 -12.85
CA ALA A 379 14.48 -20.95 -12.07
C ALA A 379 13.76 -19.65 -12.45
N SER A 380 13.44 -19.46 -13.75
CA SER A 380 12.69 -18.30 -14.25
C SER A 380 11.23 -18.31 -13.77
N LEU A 381 10.59 -19.49 -13.71
CA LEU A 381 9.26 -19.65 -13.11
C LEU A 381 9.27 -19.34 -11.61
N LEU A 382 10.27 -19.83 -10.88
CA LEU A 382 10.44 -19.51 -9.46
C LEU A 382 10.61 -18.01 -9.24
N PHE A 383 11.44 -17.35 -10.07
CA PHE A 383 11.64 -15.91 -9.99
C PHE A 383 10.34 -15.13 -10.29
N LEU A 384 9.54 -15.55 -11.27
CA LEU A 384 8.22 -14.98 -11.54
C LEU A 384 7.28 -15.10 -10.32
N CYS A 385 7.21 -16.29 -9.70
CA CYS A 385 6.41 -16.52 -8.49
C CYS A 385 6.83 -15.62 -7.33
N ILE A 386 8.15 -15.47 -7.12
CA ILE A 386 8.71 -14.57 -6.09
C ILE A 386 8.26 -13.12 -6.34
N ASN A 387 8.37 -12.62 -7.57
CA ASN A 387 7.97 -11.24 -7.88
C ASN A 387 6.44 -11.05 -7.72
N CYS A 388 5.62 -12.01 -8.15
CA CYS A 388 4.17 -11.96 -7.94
C CYS A 388 3.81 -11.94 -6.44
N TYR A 389 4.49 -12.73 -5.62
CA TYR A 389 4.32 -12.74 -4.18
C TYR A 389 4.68 -11.39 -3.54
N ILE A 390 5.82 -10.79 -3.91
CA ILE A 390 6.24 -9.47 -3.43
C ILE A 390 5.20 -8.40 -3.82
N MET A 391 4.78 -8.38 -5.08
CA MET A 391 3.77 -7.44 -5.57
C MET A 391 2.43 -7.60 -4.85
N LYS A 392 2.01 -8.84 -4.57
CA LYS A 392 0.81 -9.15 -3.81
C LYS A 392 0.86 -8.51 -2.41
N LEU A 393 1.94 -8.73 -1.66
CA LEU A 393 2.10 -8.17 -0.31
C LEU A 393 2.06 -6.64 -0.28
N LEU A 394 2.55 -5.99 -1.34
CA LEU A 394 2.58 -4.53 -1.43
C LEU A 394 1.19 -3.90 -1.66
N VAL A 395 0.19 -4.67 -2.06
CA VAL A 395 -1.10 -4.17 -2.57
C VAL A 395 -2.28 -4.45 -1.62
N MET A 396 -2.05 -5.23 -0.55
CA MET A 396 -3.07 -5.65 0.43
C MET A 396 -3.43 -4.57 1.43
N VAL A 397 -4.72 -4.51 1.76
CA VAL A 397 -5.25 -3.53 2.72
C VAL A 397 -6.20 -4.18 3.71
N PHE A 398 -6.00 -3.88 4.99
CA PHE A 398 -6.97 -4.09 6.05
C PHE A 398 -7.90 -2.88 6.17
N TYR A 399 -9.21 -3.10 6.08
CA TYR A 399 -10.24 -2.08 6.23
C TYR A 399 -10.85 -2.17 7.62
N LEU A 400 -10.98 -1.02 8.29
CA LEU A 400 -11.75 -0.88 9.52
C LEU A 400 -12.90 0.08 9.23
N ILE A 401 -14.14 -0.42 9.28
CA ILE A 401 -15.31 0.24 8.71
C ILE A 401 -16.38 0.43 9.79
N GLY A 402 -16.80 1.68 10.00
CA GLY A 402 -17.95 2.00 10.83
C GLY A 402 -19.27 1.72 10.12
N LEU A 403 -20.19 1.05 10.79
CA LEU A 403 -21.51 0.71 10.27
C LEU A 403 -22.55 1.82 10.50
N GLY A 404 -22.30 2.75 11.42
CA GLY A 404 -23.33 3.69 11.85
C GLY A 404 -24.18 3.12 12.99
N LEU A 405 -25.34 3.73 13.27
CA LEU A 405 -26.02 3.57 14.56
C LEU A 405 -27.27 2.69 14.51
N GLY A 406 -27.98 2.70 13.39
CA GLY A 406 -29.28 2.08 13.20
C GLY A 406 -29.21 0.85 12.31
N ASP A 407 -29.48 1.06 11.02
CA ASP A 407 -29.77 -0.01 10.07
C ASP A 407 -28.56 -0.41 9.20
N VAL A 408 -28.70 -1.48 8.43
CA VAL A 408 -27.71 -1.94 7.43
C VAL A 408 -27.39 -0.87 6.37
N GLU A 409 -28.31 0.09 6.18
CA GLU A 409 -28.16 1.20 5.24
C GLU A 409 -27.35 2.38 5.78
N ASP A 410 -27.12 2.44 7.10
CA ASP A 410 -26.32 3.51 7.72
C ASP A 410 -24.84 3.42 7.35
N ILE A 411 -24.40 2.28 6.80
CA ILE A 411 -23.06 2.15 6.26
C ILE A 411 -22.85 3.19 5.16
N THR A 412 -21.73 3.92 5.24
CA THR A 412 -21.42 4.86 4.16
C THR A 412 -21.26 4.13 2.82
N VAL A 413 -21.57 4.80 1.72
CA VAL A 413 -21.32 4.29 0.35
C VAL A 413 -19.87 3.82 0.17
N ARG A 414 -18.92 4.49 0.84
CA ARG A 414 -17.50 4.10 0.84
C ARG A 414 -17.29 2.78 1.58
N GLY A 415 -17.93 2.60 2.73
CA GLY A 415 -17.90 1.37 3.52
C GLY A 415 -18.46 0.19 2.73
N LEU A 416 -19.66 0.33 2.17
CA LEU A 416 -20.31 -0.72 1.37
C LEU A 416 -19.43 -1.20 0.20
N ASN A 417 -18.86 -0.26 -0.55
CA ASN A 417 -17.96 -0.60 -1.66
C ASN A 417 -16.68 -1.33 -1.19
N ALA A 418 -16.15 -0.98 -0.01
CA ALA A 418 -14.99 -1.66 0.56
C ALA A 418 -15.35 -3.09 1.02
N VAL A 419 -16.49 -3.29 1.69
CA VAL A 419 -16.99 -4.60 2.12
C VAL A 419 -17.14 -5.54 0.93
N ARG A 420 -17.82 -5.09 -0.13
CA ARG A 420 -18.04 -5.88 -1.36
C ARG A 420 -16.74 -6.30 -2.05
N LYS A 421 -15.65 -5.53 -1.87
CA LYS A 421 -14.34 -5.84 -2.43
C LYS A 421 -13.57 -6.90 -1.62
N CYS A 422 -13.69 -6.88 -0.29
CA CYS A 422 -12.88 -7.71 0.60
C CYS A 422 -13.10 -9.21 0.37
N SER A 423 -12.07 -10.02 0.63
CA SER A 423 -12.15 -11.49 0.58
C SER A 423 -12.95 -12.04 1.75
N LYS A 424 -12.69 -11.50 2.95
CA LYS A 424 -13.35 -11.83 4.21
C LYS A 424 -13.80 -10.56 4.92
N VAL A 425 -14.94 -10.68 5.59
CA VAL A 425 -15.57 -9.60 6.34
C VAL A 425 -15.82 -10.11 7.75
N TYR A 426 -15.20 -9.47 8.72
CA TYR A 426 -15.40 -9.72 10.14
C TYR A 426 -16.37 -8.67 10.68
N LEU A 427 -17.24 -9.08 11.61
CA LEU A 427 -18.17 -8.19 12.29
C LEU A 427 -17.93 -8.29 13.78
N GLU A 428 -17.49 -7.19 14.36
CA GLU A 428 -17.35 -7.05 15.80
C GLU A 428 -18.74 -6.83 16.40
N ALA A 429 -19.15 -7.79 17.24
CA ALA A 429 -20.54 -7.98 17.63
C ALA A 429 -20.79 -7.72 19.13
N TYR A 430 -19.84 -7.13 19.87
CA TYR A 430 -19.94 -7.00 21.33
C TYR A 430 -19.93 -5.54 21.83
N THR A 431 -19.35 -4.59 21.11
CA THR A 431 -19.30 -3.18 21.57
C THR A 431 -20.65 -2.46 21.50
N SER A 432 -21.56 -2.87 20.62
CA SER A 432 -22.87 -2.23 20.43
C SER A 432 -23.80 -3.12 19.56
N ILE A 433 -25.12 -2.93 19.67
CA ILE A 433 -26.13 -3.65 18.86
C ILE A 433 -26.65 -2.76 17.73
N LEU A 434 -26.90 -3.35 16.55
CA LEU A 434 -27.64 -2.73 15.44
C LEU A 434 -29.16 -2.94 15.56
N CYS A 435 -29.96 -2.12 14.85
CA CYS A 435 -31.43 -2.00 14.90
C CYS A 435 -32.24 -3.28 15.15
N TYR A 436 -31.84 -4.40 14.55
CA TYR A 436 -32.67 -5.61 14.47
C TYR A 436 -32.11 -6.78 15.30
N GLY A 437 -31.18 -6.50 16.21
CA GLY A 437 -30.24 -7.53 16.62
C GLY A 437 -29.33 -7.91 15.45
N LEU A 438 -28.26 -8.63 15.71
CA LEU A 438 -27.37 -9.10 14.65
C LEU A 438 -28.05 -10.24 13.86
N GLU A 439 -29.15 -9.96 13.14
CA GLU A 439 -29.66 -10.84 12.08
C GLU A 439 -28.64 -10.81 10.93
N LYS A 440 -27.55 -11.54 11.16
CA LYS A 440 -26.42 -11.70 10.27
C LYS A 440 -26.85 -11.92 8.82
N GLN A 441 -27.95 -12.65 8.61
CA GLN A 441 -28.52 -12.91 7.29
C GLN A 441 -28.88 -11.64 6.50
N LYS A 442 -29.49 -10.63 7.14
CA LYS A 442 -29.84 -9.36 6.46
C LYS A 442 -28.60 -8.57 6.06
N LEU A 443 -27.60 -8.52 6.94
CA LEU A 443 -26.31 -7.89 6.65
C LEU A 443 -25.60 -8.62 5.50
N GLU A 444 -25.60 -9.95 5.51
CA GLU A 444 -25.00 -10.78 4.45
C GLU A 444 -25.69 -10.60 3.10
N GLU A 445 -27.03 -10.49 3.09
CA GLU A 445 -27.84 -10.23 1.91
C GLU A 445 -27.56 -8.84 1.33
N PHE A 446 -27.59 -7.79 2.15
CA PHE A 446 -27.39 -6.42 1.71
C PHE A 446 -25.94 -6.14 1.26
N TYR A 447 -24.96 -6.70 1.97
CA TYR A 447 -23.54 -6.56 1.64
C TYR A 447 -23.06 -7.51 0.55
N GLU A 448 -23.88 -8.49 0.15
CA GLU A 448 -23.56 -9.53 -0.84
C GLU A 448 -22.29 -10.31 -0.47
N ARG A 449 -22.05 -10.52 0.84
CA ARG A 449 -20.84 -11.12 1.40
C ARG A 449 -21.13 -11.89 2.67
N SER A 450 -20.44 -13.02 2.87
CA SER A 450 -20.47 -13.76 4.13
C SER A 450 -19.76 -12.99 5.23
N ILE A 451 -20.36 -12.94 6.41
CA ILE A 451 -19.86 -12.21 7.58
C ILE A 451 -19.41 -13.18 8.66
N ILE A 452 -18.21 -12.99 9.19
CA ILE A 452 -17.65 -13.78 10.27
C ILE A 452 -17.81 -12.97 11.57
N CYS A 453 -18.67 -13.43 12.48
CA CYS A 453 -18.81 -12.76 13.76
C CYS A 453 -17.53 -12.93 14.59
N ALA A 454 -16.96 -11.80 15.01
CA ALA A 454 -15.76 -11.70 15.81
C ALA A 454 -16.17 -11.29 17.22
N ASP A 455 -15.96 -12.18 18.19
CA ASP A 455 -16.25 -11.87 19.59
C ASP A 455 -15.07 -11.19 20.28
N ARG A 456 -15.26 -10.77 21.53
CA ARG A 456 -14.25 -10.02 22.28
C ARG A 456 -12.93 -10.77 22.44
N GLU A 457 -12.99 -12.07 22.73
CA GLU A 457 -11.80 -12.90 22.84
C GLU A 457 -11.04 -12.91 21.51
N PHE A 458 -11.77 -13.03 20.38
CA PHE A 458 -11.16 -12.91 19.08
C PHE A 458 -10.54 -11.52 18.85
N VAL A 459 -11.27 -10.44 19.08
CA VAL A 459 -10.80 -9.08 18.77
C VAL A 459 -9.63 -8.65 19.67
N GLU A 460 -9.67 -8.98 20.95
CA GLU A 460 -8.63 -8.58 21.91
C GLU A 460 -7.42 -9.53 21.88
N GLN A 461 -7.63 -10.85 21.79
CA GLN A 461 -6.55 -11.83 21.94
C GLN A 461 -6.14 -12.52 20.63
N ALA A 462 -7.10 -12.82 19.74
CA ALA A 462 -6.83 -13.61 18.54
C ALA A 462 -6.76 -12.81 17.22
N ALA A 463 -6.96 -11.49 17.26
CA ALA A 463 -7.06 -10.68 16.04
C ALA A 463 -5.77 -10.65 15.22
N ASP A 464 -4.65 -11.07 15.80
CA ASP A 464 -3.40 -11.29 15.06
C ASP A 464 -3.59 -12.33 13.95
N THR A 465 -4.45 -13.33 14.13
CA THR A 465 -4.77 -14.31 13.06
C THR A 465 -5.44 -13.63 11.86
N MET A 466 -6.45 -12.78 12.11
CA MET A 466 -7.09 -11.97 11.08
C MET A 466 -6.09 -11.01 10.42
N LEU A 467 -5.22 -10.36 11.19
CA LEU A 467 -4.24 -9.42 10.66
C LEU A 467 -3.14 -10.14 9.85
N GLU A 468 -2.78 -11.37 10.20
CA GLU A 468 -1.91 -12.22 9.38
C GLU A 468 -2.58 -12.62 8.06
N GLU A 469 -3.87 -12.95 8.09
CA GLU A 469 -4.64 -13.16 6.85
C GLU A 469 -4.74 -11.88 6.01
N ALA A 470 -4.75 -10.70 6.64
CA ALA A 470 -4.78 -9.41 5.96
C ALA A 470 -3.46 -9.10 5.23
N LYS A 471 -2.39 -9.86 5.49
CA LYS A 471 -1.18 -9.84 4.64
C LYS A 471 -1.40 -10.55 3.32
N GLN A 472 -2.37 -11.47 3.24
CA GLN A 472 -2.60 -12.32 2.08
C GLN A 472 -3.84 -11.91 1.28
N SER A 473 -4.77 -11.17 1.86
CA SER A 473 -6.00 -10.74 1.18
C SER A 473 -6.57 -9.45 1.77
N ASP A 474 -7.40 -8.73 1.01
CA ASP A 474 -8.10 -7.54 1.51
C ASP A 474 -9.17 -7.98 2.55
N ILE A 475 -9.01 -7.60 3.82
CA ILE A 475 -9.91 -7.99 4.91
C ILE A 475 -10.62 -6.75 5.47
N ALA A 476 -11.92 -6.86 5.73
CA ALA A 476 -12.68 -5.83 6.44
C ALA A 476 -13.03 -6.28 7.86
N MET A 477 -12.89 -5.36 8.82
CA MET A 477 -13.51 -5.44 10.15
C MET A 477 -14.60 -4.36 10.22
N LEU A 478 -15.84 -4.81 10.45
CA LEU A 478 -17.01 -3.98 10.65
C LEU A 478 -17.21 -3.72 12.14
N VAL A 479 -17.42 -2.46 12.49
CA VAL A 479 -17.64 -1.99 13.86
C VAL A 479 -18.92 -1.16 13.89
N VAL A 480 -19.77 -1.36 14.89
CA VAL A 480 -21.00 -0.57 15.06
C VAL A 480 -20.63 0.87 15.46
N GLY A 481 -21.32 1.86 14.89
CA GLY A 481 -21.00 3.27 15.04
C GLY A 481 -19.77 3.68 14.22
N ASP A 482 -18.88 4.45 14.84
CA ASP A 482 -17.58 4.85 14.28
C ASP A 482 -16.44 4.04 14.89
N PRO A 483 -15.42 3.61 14.11
CA PRO A 483 -14.31 2.81 14.63
C PRO A 483 -13.52 3.44 15.79
N PHE A 484 -13.57 4.75 15.98
CA PHE A 484 -12.87 5.44 17.07
C PHE A 484 -13.80 6.24 17.99
N GLY A 485 -15.12 6.12 17.83
CA GLY A 485 -16.08 6.91 18.61
C GLY A 485 -15.98 6.66 20.12
N ALA A 486 -15.95 5.40 20.54
CA ALA A 486 -15.89 5.03 21.96
C ALA A 486 -15.37 3.58 22.16
N THR A 487 -14.37 3.15 21.38
CA THR A 487 -13.96 1.74 21.34
C THR A 487 -12.45 1.54 21.40
N THR A 488 -12.02 0.31 21.70
CA THR A 488 -10.61 -0.10 21.83
C THR A 488 -9.93 -0.40 20.48
N HIS A 489 -10.60 -0.19 19.34
CA HIS A 489 -10.10 -0.57 18.01
C HIS A 489 -8.87 0.24 17.55
N ALA A 490 -8.49 1.30 18.25
CA ALA A 490 -7.18 1.93 18.07
C ALA A 490 -6.03 0.91 18.25
N ASP A 491 -6.19 -0.06 19.15
CA ASP A 491 -5.23 -1.15 19.34
C ASP A 491 -5.10 -2.04 18.10
N LEU A 492 -6.19 -2.40 17.41
CA LEU A 492 -6.14 -3.15 16.15
C LEU A 492 -5.32 -2.41 15.08
N VAL A 493 -5.51 -1.09 14.98
CA VAL A 493 -4.76 -0.27 14.02
C VAL A 493 -3.27 -0.24 14.38
N LEU A 494 -2.92 -0.21 15.67
CA LEU A 494 -1.54 -0.28 16.12
C LEU A 494 -0.92 -1.66 15.85
N ARG A 495 -1.64 -2.76 16.12
CA ARG A 495 -1.19 -4.12 15.81
C ARG A 495 -1.00 -4.34 14.32
N ALA A 496 -1.94 -3.91 13.49
CA ALA A 496 -1.82 -3.98 12.04
C ALA A 496 -0.60 -3.22 11.51
N LYS A 497 -0.34 -2.02 12.05
CA LYS A 497 0.88 -1.25 11.73
C LYS A 497 2.16 -1.96 12.16
N LYS A 498 2.19 -2.61 13.32
CA LYS A 498 3.35 -3.40 13.80
C LYS A 498 3.61 -4.61 12.89
N LEU A 499 2.55 -5.27 12.42
CA LEU A 499 2.60 -6.40 11.47
C LEU A 499 2.87 -5.96 10.03
N GLY A 500 2.86 -4.66 9.77
CA GLY A 500 3.16 -4.04 8.49
C GLY A 500 2.04 -4.15 7.46
N VAL A 501 0.79 -4.23 7.93
CA VAL A 501 -0.41 -4.27 7.10
C VAL A 501 -0.90 -2.84 6.85
N GLU A 502 -1.18 -2.49 5.60
CA GLU A 502 -1.79 -1.19 5.29
C GLU A 502 -3.21 -1.15 5.84
N THR A 503 -3.50 -0.19 6.71
CA THR A 503 -4.85 0.00 7.27
C THR A 503 -5.57 1.19 6.64
N LYS A 504 -6.83 1.00 6.24
CA LYS A 504 -7.74 2.06 5.80
C LYS A 504 -8.95 2.13 6.73
N ILE A 505 -9.19 3.30 7.29
CA ILE A 505 -10.34 3.56 8.15
C ILE A 505 -11.45 4.20 7.31
N VAL A 506 -12.67 3.69 7.46
CA VAL A 506 -13.89 4.29 6.94
C VAL A 506 -14.74 4.70 8.13
N HIS A 507 -14.83 6.01 8.35
CA HIS A 507 -15.60 6.61 9.43
C HIS A 507 -17.10 6.54 9.19
N ASN A 508 -17.87 6.67 10.27
CA ASN A 508 -19.33 6.77 10.21
C ASN A 508 -19.90 7.61 11.37
N ALA A 509 -21.23 7.67 11.52
CA ALA A 509 -21.90 8.27 12.66
C ALA A 509 -21.58 7.50 13.95
N SER A 510 -21.41 8.22 15.06
CA SER A 510 -21.18 7.70 16.41
C SER A 510 -22.22 8.26 17.36
N ILE A 511 -22.47 7.58 18.49
CA ILE A 511 -23.33 8.13 19.53
C ILE A 511 -22.76 9.47 20.03
N MET A 512 -21.43 9.59 20.06
CA MET A 512 -20.70 10.78 20.53
C MET A 512 -21.05 12.07 19.79
N ASN A 513 -21.39 11.99 18.50
CA ASN A 513 -21.87 13.14 17.73
C ASN A 513 -23.38 13.11 17.53
N ALA A 514 -24.02 11.95 17.48
CA ALA A 514 -25.46 11.84 17.28
C ALA A 514 -26.28 12.32 18.49
N VAL A 515 -25.71 12.35 19.71
CA VAL A 515 -26.38 12.93 20.89
C VAL A 515 -26.78 14.40 20.70
N GLY A 516 -26.20 15.13 19.75
CA GLY A 516 -26.62 16.49 19.42
C GLY A 516 -28.09 16.61 18.99
N CYS A 517 -28.77 15.51 18.66
CA CYS A 517 -30.22 15.49 18.41
C CYS A 517 -31.07 15.92 19.61
N CYS A 518 -30.53 15.89 20.84
CA CYS A 518 -31.23 16.43 22.01
C CYS A 518 -31.21 17.97 22.10
N GLY A 519 -30.53 18.66 21.18
CA GLY A 519 -30.45 20.13 21.18
C GLY A 519 -29.21 20.70 21.87
N LEU A 520 -28.51 19.90 22.66
CA LEU A 520 -27.25 20.31 23.30
C LEU A 520 -26.13 20.46 22.27
N GLN A 521 -25.36 21.53 22.40
CA GLN A 521 -24.23 21.86 21.53
C GLN A 521 -23.05 20.93 21.81
N LEU A 522 -22.59 20.20 20.79
CA LEU A 522 -21.52 19.19 20.97
C LEU A 522 -20.22 19.71 21.57
N TYR A 523 -19.90 21.01 21.43
CA TYR A 523 -18.68 21.60 21.99
C TYR A 523 -18.75 21.87 23.50
N THR A 524 -19.92 21.79 24.13
CA THR A 524 -20.08 21.95 25.58
C THR A 524 -19.96 20.62 26.32
N PHE A 525 -19.96 19.48 25.61
CA PHE A 525 -19.76 18.17 26.19
C PHE A 525 -18.33 18.03 26.74
N GLY A 526 -18.24 17.64 28.01
CA GLY A 526 -16.98 17.35 28.69
C GLY A 526 -16.48 15.93 28.44
N GLN A 527 -15.70 15.40 29.38
CA GLN A 527 -15.22 14.03 29.31
C GLN A 527 -16.38 13.03 29.43
N THR A 528 -16.47 12.11 28.47
CA THR A 528 -17.44 11.01 28.52
C THR A 528 -17.03 9.96 29.55
N VAL A 529 -18.01 9.46 30.30
CA VAL A 529 -17.84 8.44 31.34
C VAL A 529 -18.75 7.24 31.07
N SER A 530 -18.32 6.06 31.50
CA SER A 530 -19.11 4.83 31.45
C SER A 530 -19.60 4.49 32.86
N ILE A 531 -20.89 4.16 32.99
CA ILE A 531 -21.49 3.69 34.24
C ILE A 531 -21.59 2.16 34.16
N ASP A 532 -20.91 1.48 35.08
CA ASP A 532 -20.85 0.01 35.15
C ASP A 532 -21.91 -0.54 36.12
N GLU A 533 -22.51 -1.70 35.82
CA GLU A 533 -23.47 -2.34 36.72
C GLU A 533 -22.84 -2.75 38.06
N TRP A 534 -23.46 -2.33 39.16
CA TRP A 534 -23.01 -2.69 40.51
C TRP A 534 -23.47 -4.09 40.91
N HIS A 535 -22.51 -5.01 41.13
CA HIS A 535 -22.74 -6.26 41.85
C HIS A 535 -22.09 -6.19 43.24
N ALA A 536 -22.87 -6.48 44.28
CA ALA A 536 -22.59 -6.22 45.69
C ALA A 536 -21.33 -6.88 46.31
N HIS A 537 -20.49 -7.57 45.52
CA HIS A 537 -19.36 -8.34 46.05
C HIS A 537 -17.99 -8.12 45.38
N PHE A 538 -17.85 -7.28 44.33
CA PHE A 538 -16.53 -6.99 43.76
C PHE A 538 -16.37 -5.52 43.35
N VAL A 539 -15.40 -4.83 43.97
CA VAL A 539 -15.09 -3.39 43.80
C VAL A 539 -14.36 -3.07 42.48
N PHE A 540 -14.23 -4.02 41.56
CA PHE A 540 -13.69 -3.78 40.23
C PHE A 540 -14.40 -4.66 39.21
N ALA A 541 -15.32 -4.11 38.42
CA ALA A 541 -15.93 -4.84 37.31
C ALA A 541 -16.15 -3.92 36.10
N ARG A 542 -15.16 -3.95 35.19
CA ARG A 542 -15.29 -3.50 33.80
C ARG A 542 -16.48 -4.20 33.13
N TYR A 543 -17.15 -3.54 32.18
CA TYR A 543 -18.02 -4.14 31.14
C TYR A 543 -17.58 -5.57 30.78
N LYS A 544 -18.42 -6.57 31.07
CA LYS A 544 -18.16 -8.00 30.82
C LYS A 544 -19.32 -8.60 30.03
N ASP A 545 -19.20 -8.58 28.71
CA ASP A 545 -20.08 -9.35 27.83
C ASP A 545 -19.79 -10.85 28.00
N LYS A 546 -20.88 -11.63 28.14
CA LYS A 546 -20.92 -13.08 28.33
C LYS A 546 -20.54 -13.58 29.74
N GLU A 547 -21.41 -13.38 30.73
CA GLU A 547 -21.33 -14.15 31.98
C GLU A 547 -21.67 -15.62 31.73
N GLN A 548 -20.82 -16.52 32.21
CA GLN A 548 -21.27 -17.88 32.50
C GLN A 548 -22.00 -17.82 33.83
N SER A 549 -23.19 -18.42 33.92
CA SER A 549 -23.84 -18.56 35.22
C SER A 549 -22.87 -19.19 36.23
N VAL A 550 -22.96 -18.82 37.50
CA VAL A 550 -22.12 -19.41 38.56
C VAL A 550 -22.16 -20.95 38.50
N GLU A 551 -23.32 -21.50 38.15
CA GLU A 551 -23.51 -22.93 37.89
C GLU A 551 -22.71 -23.46 36.69
N ASN A 552 -22.65 -22.73 35.57
CA ASN A 552 -21.86 -23.09 34.39
C ASN A 552 -20.35 -22.96 34.63
N ILE A 553 -19.91 -21.96 35.40
CA ILE A 553 -18.51 -21.81 35.83
C ILE A 553 -18.11 -23.00 36.71
N LEU A 554 -18.91 -23.31 37.74
CA LEU A 554 -18.65 -24.42 38.66
C LEU A 554 -18.67 -25.79 37.98
N ARG A 555 -19.42 -25.93 36.87
CA ARG A 555 -19.50 -27.16 36.06
C ARG A 555 -18.55 -27.18 34.86
N GLY A 556 -17.72 -26.16 34.66
CA GLY A 556 -16.80 -26.03 33.52
C GLY A 556 -17.51 -25.98 32.15
N ARG A 557 -18.78 -25.60 32.11
CA ARG A 557 -19.58 -25.51 30.87
C ARG A 557 -19.43 -24.12 30.27
N LYS A 558 -18.96 -24.05 29.02
CA LYS A 558 -18.87 -22.79 28.26
C LYS A 558 -20.22 -22.36 27.68
N VAL A 559 -21.22 -22.18 28.54
CA VAL A 559 -22.54 -21.68 28.17
C VAL A 559 -22.70 -20.27 28.72
N TYR A 560 -22.86 -19.30 27.82
CA TYR A 560 -22.88 -17.87 28.12
C TYR A 560 -24.32 -17.34 28.14
N GLU A 561 -24.61 -16.45 29.07
CA GLU A 561 -25.87 -15.73 29.17
C GLU A 561 -25.99 -14.63 28.08
N PRO A 562 -27.23 -14.23 27.70
CA PRO A 562 -27.44 -13.14 26.75
C PRO A 562 -26.89 -11.82 27.28
N ALA A 563 -26.45 -10.95 26.35
CA ALA A 563 -25.92 -9.63 26.69
C ALA A 563 -26.98 -8.78 27.40
N ARG A 564 -26.58 -8.12 28.49
CA ARG A 564 -27.42 -7.21 29.28
C ARG A 564 -26.97 -5.78 29.01
N TYR A 565 -27.93 -4.90 28.77
CA TYR A 565 -27.68 -3.49 28.47
C TYR A 565 -28.31 -2.63 29.55
N MET A 566 -27.51 -1.76 30.16
CA MET A 566 -27.99 -0.84 31.19
C MET A 566 -28.96 0.18 30.58
N THR A 567 -30.13 0.34 31.20
CA THR A 567 -31.09 1.38 30.80
C THR A 567 -30.78 2.72 31.47
N CYS A 568 -31.21 3.85 30.89
CA CYS A 568 -31.18 5.15 31.58
C CYS A 568 -31.83 5.12 32.97
N ALA A 569 -32.88 4.31 33.18
CA ALA A 569 -33.52 4.17 34.48
C ALA A 569 -32.60 3.47 35.50
N ASP A 570 -31.89 2.42 35.08
CA ASP A 570 -30.94 1.72 35.95
C ASP A 570 -29.72 2.59 36.26
N ALA A 571 -29.22 3.34 35.28
CA ALA A 571 -28.19 4.35 35.46
C ALA A 571 -28.63 5.43 36.48
N ALA A 572 -29.85 5.95 36.33
CA ALA A 572 -30.40 6.95 37.25
C ALA A 572 -30.53 6.40 38.68
N LYS A 573 -31.04 5.16 38.86
CA LYS A 573 -31.10 4.49 40.18
C LYS A 573 -29.71 4.37 40.83
N GLN A 574 -28.70 4.01 40.06
CA GLN A 574 -27.33 3.92 40.58
C GLN A 574 -26.77 5.29 40.97
N LEU A 575 -27.02 6.33 40.17
CA LEU A 575 -26.60 7.69 40.49
C LEU A 575 -27.27 8.19 41.77
N LEU A 576 -28.57 7.93 41.96
CA LEU A 576 -29.30 8.25 43.19
C LEU A 576 -28.74 7.49 44.41
N LEU A 577 -28.39 6.21 44.25
CA LEU A 577 -27.75 5.43 45.32
C LEU A 577 -26.36 6.00 45.68
N ILE A 578 -25.59 6.45 44.69
CA ILE A 578 -24.29 7.09 44.92
C ILE A 578 -24.49 8.43 45.65
N TYR A 579 -25.52 9.19 45.28
CA TYR A 579 -25.90 10.43 45.96
C TYR A 579 -26.23 10.17 47.44
N GLU A 580 -27.07 9.18 47.76
CA GLU A 580 -27.42 8.86 49.15
C GLU A 580 -26.20 8.52 50.02
N ARG A 581 -25.20 7.85 49.43
CA ARG A 581 -23.95 7.48 50.12
C ARG A 581 -22.99 8.65 50.33
N LYS A 582 -23.10 9.70 49.51
CA LYS A 582 -22.21 10.87 49.50
C LYS A 582 -22.92 12.15 49.92
N LYS A 583 -24.15 12.07 50.43
CA LYS A 583 -24.97 13.23 50.79
C LYS A 583 -24.32 14.16 51.83
N ASP A 584 -23.40 13.64 52.63
CA ASP A 584 -22.68 14.40 53.67
C ASP A 584 -21.33 14.96 53.16
N ASP A 585 -20.97 14.74 51.89
CA ASP A 585 -19.75 15.26 51.26
C ASP A 585 -19.94 16.71 50.79
N ALA A 586 -18.93 17.56 50.97
CA ALA A 586 -19.03 19.00 50.68
C ALA A 586 -19.06 19.32 49.16
N ASN A 587 -18.68 18.36 48.31
CA ASN A 587 -18.58 18.52 46.86
C ASN A 587 -19.54 17.58 46.11
N LEU A 588 -20.84 17.73 46.33
CA LEU A 588 -21.88 17.03 45.56
C LEU A 588 -21.99 17.60 44.14
N ALA A 589 -21.89 16.72 43.14
CA ALA A 589 -21.94 17.10 41.73
C ALA A 589 -23.36 17.16 41.14
N TYR A 590 -24.30 16.44 41.75
CA TYR A 590 -25.71 16.32 41.33
C TYR A 590 -26.59 15.93 42.52
N ASP A 591 -27.90 16.07 42.38
CA ASP A 591 -28.94 15.76 43.35
C ASP A 591 -30.17 15.10 42.64
N PRO A 592 -31.21 14.67 43.37
CA PRO A 592 -32.39 14.03 42.77
C PRO A 592 -33.19 14.91 41.80
N GLU A 593 -33.13 16.24 41.96
CA GLU A 593 -33.84 17.22 41.12
C GLU A 593 -33.04 17.61 39.87
N THR A 594 -31.76 17.25 39.83
CA THR A 594 -30.86 17.53 38.71
C THR A 594 -31.49 17.03 37.41
N LYS A 595 -31.65 17.94 36.45
CA LYS A 595 -32.23 17.64 35.15
C LYS A 595 -31.27 16.77 34.33
N VAL A 596 -31.81 15.75 33.67
CA VAL A 596 -31.06 14.81 32.84
C VAL A 596 -31.78 14.53 31.53
N VAL A 597 -31.03 14.16 30.50
CA VAL A 597 -31.55 13.77 29.20
C VAL A 597 -31.31 12.28 28.98
N GLY A 598 -32.40 11.52 28.86
CA GLY A 598 -32.38 10.12 28.48
C GLY A 598 -32.56 9.96 26.99
N LEU A 599 -31.62 9.30 26.34
CA LEU A 599 -31.64 8.98 24.92
C LEU A 599 -31.74 7.47 24.75
N ALA A 600 -32.64 7.00 23.90
CA ALA A 600 -32.74 5.60 23.52
C ALA A 600 -32.79 5.45 22.01
N ARG A 601 -32.02 4.48 21.48
CA ARG A 601 -32.03 4.04 20.08
C ARG A 601 -31.83 5.22 19.11
N VAL A 602 -30.82 6.04 19.37
CA VAL A 602 -30.49 7.22 18.56
C VAL A 602 -30.15 6.80 17.13
N GLY A 603 -30.81 7.41 16.15
CA GLY A 603 -30.72 7.07 14.72
C GLY A 603 -31.72 6.01 14.26
N TRP A 604 -32.53 5.44 15.15
CA TRP A 604 -33.52 4.40 14.81
C TRP A 604 -34.89 5.05 14.59
N ASN A 605 -35.79 4.34 13.89
CA ASN A 605 -37.16 4.83 13.63
C ASN A 605 -37.98 5.03 14.91
N ASP A 606 -37.64 4.32 15.99
CA ASP A 606 -38.30 4.38 17.29
C ASP A 606 -37.43 5.05 18.37
N GLN A 607 -36.51 5.93 17.95
CA GLN A 607 -35.71 6.78 18.82
C GLN A 607 -36.59 7.51 19.84
N LYS A 608 -36.15 7.55 21.09
CA LYS A 608 -36.79 8.33 22.16
C LYS A 608 -35.80 9.24 22.84
N ILE A 609 -36.25 10.46 23.13
CA ILE A 609 -35.53 11.47 23.91
C ILE A 609 -36.48 11.92 25.01
N LEU A 610 -36.00 12.00 26.25
CA LEU A 610 -36.76 12.51 27.38
C LEU A 610 -35.88 13.43 28.23
N TYR A 611 -36.41 14.59 28.59
CA TYR A 611 -35.80 15.53 29.52
C TYR A 611 -36.62 15.56 30.82
N CYS A 612 -36.04 15.15 31.94
CA CYS A 612 -36.72 15.16 33.24
C CYS A 612 -35.72 15.21 34.40
N SER A 613 -36.20 15.26 35.65
CA SER A 613 -35.32 15.15 36.83
C SER A 613 -34.74 13.74 36.95
N LEU A 614 -33.58 13.63 37.61
CA LEU A 614 -32.89 12.37 37.85
C LEU A 614 -33.78 11.36 38.59
N GLU A 615 -34.56 11.82 39.57
CA GLU A 615 -35.54 11.00 40.29
C GLU A 615 -36.62 10.45 39.36
N LYS A 616 -37.19 11.29 38.49
CA LYS A 616 -38.20 10.84 37.52
C LYS A 616 -37.60 9.84 36.53
N MET A 617 -36.38 10.07 36.05
CA MET A 617 -35.71 9.18 35.09
C MET A 617 -35.57 7.74 35.61
N ALA A 618 -35.39 7.55 36.93
CA ALA A 618 -35.30 6.23 37.56
C ALA A 618 -36.58 5.37 37.41
N GLY A 619 -37.74 5.99 37.15
CA GLY A 619 -39.02 5.31 36.93
C GLY A 619 -39.45 5.20 35.46
N VAL A 620 -38.70 5.77 34.52
CA VAL A 620 -39.11 5.89 33.11
C VAL A 620 -38.71 4.65 32.29
N ASN A 621 -39.61 4.21 31.40
CA ASN A 621 -39.29 3.21 30.38
C ASN A 621 -39.12 3.84 28.98
N LEU A 622 -37.87 3.98 28.53
CA LEU A 622 -37.51 4.47 27.19
C LEU A 622 -37.52 3.37 26.10
N GLY A 623 -37.91 2.14 26.44
CA GLY A 623 -37.98 1.01 25.52
C GLY A 623 -36.71 0.15 25.53
N ALA A 624 -36.43 -0.48 24.39
CA ALA A 624 -35.30 -1.39 24.20
C ALA A 624 -33.94 -0.66 24.12
N PRO A 625 -32.82 -1.32 24.44
CA PRO A 625 -31.48 -0.75 24.25
C PRO A 625 -31.20 -0.37 22.79
N LEU A 626 -30.25 0.53 22.50
CA LEU A 626 -29.23 1.10 23.40
C LEU A 626 -29.64 2.44 24.00
N HIS A 627 -29.23 2.68 25.25
CA HIS A 627 -29.56 3.88 26.01
C HIS A 627 -28.29 4.71 26.30
N THR A 628 -28.45 6.02 26.42
CA THR A 628 -27.39 6.96 26.82
C THR A 628 -28.01 8.04 27.70
N LEU A 629 -27.36 8.34 28.83
CA LEU A 629 -27.81 9.36 29.77
C LEU A 629 -26.86 10.56 29.70
N ILE A 630 -27.41 11.77 29.63
CA ILE A 630 -26.66 13.02 29.65
C ILE A 630 -27.06 13.81 30.89
N ILE A 631 -26.07 14.33 31.61
CA ILE A 631 -26.26 15.30 32.69
C ILE A 631 -25.77 16.65 32.12
N PRO A 632 -26.68 17.57 31.76
CA PRO A 632 -26.31 18.88 31.25
C PRO A 632 -25.59 19.69 32.33
N GLY A 633 -24.61 20.49 31.92
CA GLY A 633 -23.99 21.52 32.77
C GLY A 633 -24.76 22.83 32.69
N HIS A 634 -24.03 23.93 32.50
CA HIS A 634 -24.65 25.21 32.16
C HIS A 634 -25.21 25.17 30.73
N VAL A 635 -26.53 25.29 30.62
CA VAL A 635 -27.25 25.28 29.34
C VAL A 635 -27.57 26.70 28.87
N HIS A 636 -27.38 26.96 27.59
CA HIS A 636 -27.78 28.21 26.96
C HIS A 636 -29.32 28.28 26.87
N PRO A 637 -29.97 29.47 26.95
CA PRO A 637 -31.44 29.59 26.86
C PRO A 637 -32.06 28.87 25.66
N MET A 638 -31.42 28.96 24.49
CA MET A 638 -31.83 28.23 23.28
C MET A 638 -31.72 26.70 23.42
N GLU A 639 -30.71 26.18 24.14
CA GLU A 639 -30.61 24.74 24.40
C GLU A 639 -31.70 24.29 25.36
N LEU A 640 -32.02 25.12 26.36
CA LEU A 640 -33.12 24.87 27.29
C LEU A 640 -34.47 24.84 26.58
N GLU A 641 -34.76 25.82 25.72
CA GLU A 641 -35.97 25.83 24.89
C GLU A 641 -36.11 24.54 24.06
N MET A 642 -35.00 24.02 23.53
CA MET A 642 -34.99 22.76 22.79
C MET A 642 -35.21 21.55 23.72
N LEU A 643 -34.54 21.51 24.88
CA LEU A 643 -34.71 20.45 25.87
C LEU A 643 -36.15 20.38 26.41
N ASP A 644 -36.79 21.53 26.60
CA ASP A 644 -38.16 21.64 27.10
C ASP A 644 -39.17 20.99 26.13
N THR A 645 -38.85 20.89 24.83
CA THR A 645 -39.67 20.15 23.86
C THR A 645 -39.72 18.63 24.12
N PHE A 646 -38.79 18.12 24.93
CA PHE A 646 -38.69 16.71 25.33
C PHE A 646 -39.13 16.46 26.77
N GLU A 647 -39.69 17.46 27.47
CA GLU A 647 -40.33 17.20 28.77
C GLU A 647 -41.59 16.34 28.58
N PRO A 648 -41.88 15.42 29.51
CA PRO A 648 -43.11 14.65 29.46
C PRO A 648 -44.31 15.61 29.56
N THR A 649 -45.20 15.57 28.58
CA THR A 649 -46.51 16.20 28.69
C THR A 649 -47.34 15.44 29.71
N ASP A 650 -47.69 16.10 30.81
CA ASP A 650 -48.55 15.56 31.88
C ASP A 650 -49.92 15.07 31.37
#